data_AF-A0A8H4H4A7-F1
#
_entry.id   AF-A0A8H4H4A7-F1
#
_cell.length_a   1.000
_cell.length_b   1.000
_cell.length_c   1.000
_cell.angle_alpha   90.00
_cell.angle_beta   90.00
_cell.angle_gamma   90.00
#
_symmetry.space_group_name_H-M   'P 1'
#
loop_
_entity.id
_entity.type
_entity.pdbx_description
1 polymer ?
#
loop_
_entity_poly.entity_id
_entity_poly.type
_entity_poly.pdbx_seq_one_letter_code
_entity_poly.pdbx_strand_id
1 'polypeptide(L)'
;MSTPSIGVIVCSQRVPRAGLQITNFVLNTIQKAYPTANLRLIDLATWNLPMYNEAGIPSFIDSSDGYTHELTRKWSEEIASHAGFIFVTPQYNWGYPASIKNAIDYLYNEWKGKPAMIVSYGGHGGGKAAQQLYQVLQGLRVQPVEPLVALTFPTKEFMGKATRGEDLGVMEDESIWRDGREQILTAFQVLFNSLQAVEYFVKNMKHTRAKHTKSRRGCITCKIRHVKCDEQQPECLQCVKTGRKCDGYDPQQTNPQAQQRAVVDLVPEAWTKLSADHRLILRPGTREERQHIEFFCTRTSRALSGFFDSDLWQYFLPQLSHSEAGIRHAVIALGALHQHLHRVLSKGKCDPGRKIAPQNEPFIIQQYNLAIRHLVAQLSSSTHQVPHLTLISCCLFVSLEILSGQLSKALDHIEAGLKILQRWENQTDGKLQSEGITRELAYILIRWNTQLSKHGRKMIPLNLSQLDTAESRGKQGSWSEISEARDSLVILSSRTMSFVEAVGSDRKTGGSPWQVSRQQALLQGLAAWLSAFESLMKRCGRRLKKTDPRGPVLLRIHHRTNQILVTVALSRDELIYDQLDDDFRAILAYVEELTELNALLDKDAVLSVFSLETGLIASLGYTASKCRNPVLRRKAISLLYRCPQKEGLWSMQQYAILARIIVQIEEAEVAHLPLEQRIPEDRHRVYTTHIQDRNCWSCRLALMYKPETGDGEWHCRVREVDFGVEIQAEDPNFLAEAGISSGI
;
A
#
# COMPACT_ATOMS: atom_id res chain seq x y z
N MET A 1 -13.80 -49.11 -9.30
CA MET A 1 -12.88 -47.94 -9.26
C MET A 1 -12.22 -47.95 -7.90
N SER A 2 -10.89 -47.93 -7.85
CA SER A 2 -10.13 -47.97 -6.60
C SER A 2 -10.39 -46.70 -5.79
N THR A 3 -10.69 -46.84 -4.49
CA THR A 3 -10.84 -45.69 -3.60
C THR A 3 -9.50 -44.92 -3.51
N PRO A 4 -9.54 -43.57 -3.59
CA PRO A 4 -8.32 -42.76 -3.61
C PRO A 4 -7.51 -43.02 -2.34
N SER A 5 -6.20 -43.23 -2.49
CA SER A 5 -5.33 -43.51 -1.35
C SER A 5 -5.07 -42.24 -0.54
N ILE A 6 -5.17 -42.33 0.78
CA ILE A 6 -4.92 -41.23 1.72
C ILE A 6 -3.73 -41.63 2.62
N GLY A 7 -2.66 -40.84 2.58
CA GLY A 7 -1.48 -41.05 3.42
C GLY A 7 -1.70 -40.52 4.83
N VAL A 8 -1.55 -41.35 5.85
CA VAL A 8 -1.68 -41.00 7.27
C VAL A 8 -0.29 -40.91 7.89
N ILE A 9 0.20 -39.70 8.11
CA ILE A 9 1.60 -39.42 8.45
C ILE A 9 1.78 -39.31 9.96
N VAL A 10 2.65 -40.16 10.52
CA VAL A 10 3.13 -40.07 11.90
C VAL A 10 4.26 -39.04 11.96
N CYS A 11 4.00 -37.86 12.49
CA CYS A 11 4.97 -36.76 12.44
C CYS A 11 6.11 -36.88 13.48
N SER A 12 5.99 -37.75 14.49
CA SER A 12 6.95 -37.90 15.58
C SER A 12 7.96 -39.02 15.32
N GLN A 13 9.26 -38.73 15.49
CA GLN A 13 10.34 -39.72 15.41
C GLN A 13 10.97 -40.06 16.78
N ARG A 14 10.41 -39.56 17.90
CA ARG A 14 10.98 -39.80 19.24
C ARG A 14 11.05 -41.30 19.58
N VAL A 15 12.01 -41.65 20.44
CA VAL A 15 12.09 -42.97 21.09
C VAL A 15 12.28 -42.75 22.60
N PRO A 16 11.35 -43.20 23.45
CA PRO A 16 10.03 -43.75 23.12
C PRO A 16 9.06 -42.66 22.61
N ARG A 17 7.96 -43.05 21.94
CA ARG A 17 6.91 -42.13 21.45
C ARG A 17 5.49 -42.67 21.59
N ALA A 18 4.56 -41.77 21.90
CA ALA A 18 3.12 -42.01 21.80
C ALA A 18 2.54 -41.86 20.38
N GLY A 19 3.29 -41.22 19.46
CA GLY A 19 2.74 -40.78 18.17
C GLY A 19 2.11 -41.90 17.34
N LEU A 20 2.74 -43.08 17.31
CA LEU A 20 2.22 -44.24 16.56
C LEU A 20 0.89 -44.76 17.13
N GLN A 21 0.77 -44.85 18.46
CA GLN A 21 -0.46 -45.29 19.12
C GLN A 21 -1.62 -44.32 18.82
N ILE A 22 -1.35 -43.01 18.88
CA ILE A 22 -2.34 -41.95 18.59
C ILE A 22 -2.74 -41.97 17.12
N THR A 23 -1.78 -42.17 16.20
CA THR A 23 -2.10 -42.32 14.77
C THR A 23 -2.96 -43.57 14.52
N ASN A 24 -2.67 -44.69 15.18
CA ASN A 24 -3.49 -45.89 15.09
C ASN A 24 -4.91 -45.66 15.64
N PHE A 25 -5.06 -44.89 16.72
CA PHE A 25 -6.38 -44.47 17.21
C PHE A 25 -7.15 -43.67 16.15
N VAL A 26 -6.51 -42.70 15.49
CA VAL A 26 -7.14 -41.91 14.40
C VAL A 26 -7.54 -42.82 13.24
N LEU A 27 -6.63 -43.69 12.80
CA LEU A 27 -6.87 -44.63 11.70
C LEU A 27 -8.04 -45.56 12.02
N ASN A 28 -8.08 -46.17 13.20
CA ASN A 28 -9.16 -47.05 13.62
C ASN A 28 -10.50 -46.31 13.76
N THR A 29 -10.48 -45.06 14.25
CA THR A 29 -11.69 -44.23 14.32
C THR A 29 -12.29 -44.01 12.94
N ILE A 30 -11.46 -43.65 11.96
CA ILE A 30 -11.90 -43.43 10.58
C ILE A 30 -12.32 -44.75 9.92
N GLN A 31 -11.54 -45.82 10.08
CA GLN A 31 -11.81 -47.11 9.44
C GLN A 31 -13.13 -47.75 9.93
N LYS A 32 -13.48 -47.56 11.21
CA LYS A 32 -14.78 -48.00 11.77
C LYS A 32 -15.96 -47.30 11.07
N ALA A 33 -15.85 -46.00 10.80
CA ALA A 33 -16.92 -45.21 10.19
C ALA A 33 -16.92 -45.23 8.65
N TYR A 34 -15.74 -45.38 8.03
CA TYR A 34 -15.52 -45.43 6.59
C TYR A 34 -14.73 -46.69 6.20
N PRO A 35 -15.33 -47.89 6.23
CA PRO A 35 -14.63 -49.16 5.96
C PRO A 35 -14.00 -49.26 4.57
N THR A 36 -14.44 -48.43 3.63
CA THR A 36 -13.97 -48.38 2.24
C THR A 36 -12.84 -47.36 2.01
N ALA A 37 -12.50 -46.56 3.01
CA ALA A 37 -11.39 -45.60 2.92
C ALA A 37 -10.05 -46.34 2.77
N ASN A 38 -9.25 -45.96 1.78
CA ASN A 38 -7.93 -46.52 1.51
C ASN A 38 -6.86 -45.71 2.26
N LEU A 39 -6.74 -45.95 3.56
CA LEU A 39 -5.77 -45.29 4.44
C LEU A 39 -4.42 -46.03 4.41
N ARG A 40 -3.32 -45.29 4.23
CA ARG A 40 -1.95 -45.85 4.20
C ARG A 40 -1.10 -45.16 5.26
N LEU A 41 -0.60 -45.94 6.22
CA LEU A 41 0.23 -45.41 7.29
C LEU A 41 1.64 -45.08 6.78
N ILE A 42 2.09 -43.85 7.04
CA ILE A 42 3.42 -43.37 6.70
C ILE A 42 4.11 -42.96 8.00
N ASP A 43 5.07 -43.75 8.47
CA ASP A 43 5.81 -43.44 9.69
C ASP A 43 7.13 -42.73 9.35
N LEU A 44 7.25 -41.44 9.68
CA LEU A 44 8.49 -40.70 9.37
C LEU A 44 9.72 -41.30 10.08
N ALA A 45 9.55 -42.04 11.16
CA ALA A 45 10.68 -42.68 11.84
C ALA A 45 11.24 -43.87 11.07
N THR A 46 10.43 -44.55 10.26
CA THR A 46 10.91 -45.65 9.41
C THR A 46 11.57 -45.13 8.14
N TRP A 47 11.08 -44.00 7.60
CA TRP A 47 11.69 -43.32 6.47
C TRP A 47 13.08 -42.76 6.79
N ASN A 48 13.30 -42.34 8.04
CA ASN A 48 14.60 -41.88 8.56
C ASN A 48 15.32 -40.90 7.60
N LEU A 49 14.57 -39.94 7.04
CA LEU A 49 15.11 -38.93 6.14
C LEU A 49 16.22 -38.15 6.86
N PRO A 50 17.44 -38.05 6.28
CA PRO A 50 18.48 -37.16 6.79
C PRO A 50 17.93 -35.73 6.94
N MET A 51 18.54 -34.90 7.79
CA MET A 51 18.26 -33.46 7.72
C MET A 51 18.60 -32.98 6.31
N TYR A 52 17.68 -32.22 5.71
CA TYR A 52 17.64 -31.86 4.30
C TYR A 52 19.01 -31.79 3.63
N ASN A 53 19.26 -32.70 2.68
CA ASN A 53 20.55 -32.87 2.01
C ASN A 53 20.46 -32.88 0.47
N GLU A 54 19.32 -32.47 -0.11
CA GLU A 54 19.22 -32.27 -1.55
C GLU A 54 19.83 -30.93 -1.98
N ALA A 55 20.51 -30.93 -3.13
CA ALA A 55 21.14 -29.71 -3.67
C ALA A 55 20.14 -28.82 -4.45
N GLY A 56 19.08 -29.42 -4.99
CA GLY A 56 18.09 -28.72 -5.82
C GLY A 56 16.94 -28.16 -5.01
N ILE A 57 16.42 -26.98 -5.42
CA ILE A 57 15.21 -26.40 -4.83
C ILE A 57 13.99 -27.19 -5.34
N PRO A 58 13.20 -27.86 -4.46
CA PRO A 58 12.15 -28.81 -4.89
C PRO A 58 11.06 -28.22 -5.78
N SER A 59 10.80 -26.91 -5.71
CA SER A 59 9.80 -26.24 -6.56
C SER A 59 10.15 -26.21 -8.05
N PHE A 60 11.42 -26.47 -8.41
CA PHE A 60 11.89 -26.57 -9.81
C PHE A 60 12.02 -28.02 -10.28
N ILE A 61 11.67 -29.01 -9.45
CA ILE A 61 11.78 -30.44 -9.76
C ILE A 61 10.38 -30.98 -10.11
N ASP A 62 10.18 -31.30 -11.39
CA ASP A 62 8.85 -31.73 -11.89
C ASP A 62 8.59 -33.24 -11.82
N SER A 63 9.61 -34.05 -11.50
CA SER A 63 9.50 -35.52 -11.39
C SER A 63 10.50 -36.10 -10.39
N SER A 64 10.24 -37.32 -9.90
CA SER A 64 11.10 -38.00 -8.92
C SER A 64 12.55 -38.16 -9.41
N ASP A 65 12.75 -38.37 -10.71
CA ASP A 65 14.09 -38.50 -11.31
C ASP A 65 14.99 -37.26 -11.15
N GLY A 66 14.40 -36.09 -10.84
CA GLY A 66 15.15 -34.86 -10.59
C GLY A 66 15.81 -34.77 -9.22
N TYR A 67 15.51 -35.69 -8.28
CA TYR A 67 16.17 -35.72 -6.97
C TYR A 67 17.46 -36.55 -6.99
N THR A 68 18.47 -36.06 -6.28
CA THR A 68 19.83 -36.62 -6.28
C THR A 68 19.87 -37.96 -5.56
N HIS A 69 19.25 -38.04 -4.37
CA HIS A 69 19.36 -39.20 -3.50
C HIS A 69 18.22 -40.20 -3.74
N GLU A 70 18.57 -41.50 -3.73
CA GLU A 70 17.60 -42.58 -3.94
C GLU A 70 16.47 -42.57 -2.89
N LEU A 71 16.79 -42.24 -1.65
CA LEU A 71 15.80 -42.14 -0.58
C LEU A 71 14.80 -41.01 -0.84
N THR A 72 15.25 -39.87 -1.37
CA THR A 72 14.37 -38.75 -1.76
C THR A 72 13.46 -39.13 -2.93
N ARG A 73 14.00 -39.87 -3.93
CA ARG A 73 13.17 -40.38 -5.04
C ARG A 73 12.07 -41.30 -4.56
N LYS A 74 12.39 -42.25 -3.67
CA LYS A 74 11.40 -43.13 -3.02
C LYS A 74 10.38 -42.33 -2.20
N TRP A 75 10.83 -41.29 -1.49
CA TRP A 75 9.94 -40.41 -0.74
C TRP A 75 8.99 -39.60 -1.63
N SER A 76 9.51 -39.06 -2.73
CA SER A 76 8.73 -38.37 -3.77
C SER A 76 7.66 -39.30 -4.36
N GLU A 77 8.02 -40.52 -4.73
CA GLU A 77 7.09 -41.54 -5.27
C GLU A 77 6.00 -41.93 -4.27
N GLU A 78 6.35 -42.16 -3.00
CA GLU A 78 5.39 -42.46 -1.95
C GLU A 78 4.36 -41.33 -1.80
N ILE A 79 4.83 -40.09 -1.64
CA ILE A 79 3.95 -38.92 -1.49
C ILE A 79 3.14 -38.68 -2.76
N ALA A 80 3.71 -38.86 -3.94
CA ALA A 80 3.00 -38.73 -5.20
C ALA A 80 1.84 -39.74 -5.31
N SER A 81 1.98 -40.96 -4.77
CA SER A 81 1.00 -42.04 -4.86
C SER A 81 -0.33 -41.80 -4.13
N HIS A 82 -0.35 -40.86 -3.17
CA HIS A 82 -1.56 -40.53 -2.40
C HIS A 82 -2.31 -39.33 -2.95
N ALA A 83 -3.64 -39.37 -2.91
CA ALA A 83 -4.51 -38.29 -3.37
C ALA A 83 -4.72 -37.20 -2.30
N GLY A 84 -4.49 -37.50 -1.02
CA GLY A 84 -4.61 -36.57 0.11
C GLY A 84 -3.92 -37.12 1.36
N PHE A 85 -3.89 -36.32 2.43
CA PHE A 85 -3.10 -36.65 3.62
C PHE A 85 -3.83 -36.39 4.94
N ILE A 86 -3.43 -37.13 5.98
CA ILE A 86 -3.78 -36.87 7.38
C ILE A 86 -2.48 -36.74 8.16
N PHE A 87 -2.17 -35.56 8.68
CA PHE A 87 -0.98 -35.31 9.50
C PHE A 87 -1.33 -35.48 10.98
N VAL A 88 -0.71 -36.46 11.65
CA VAL A 88 -0.88 -36.68 13.09
C VAL A 88 0.36 -36.17 13.83
N THR A 89 0.25 -34.98 14.42
CA THR A 89 1.41 -34.22 14.92
C THR A 89 1.38 -33.93 16.42
N PRO A 90 2.48 -34.20 17.16
CA PRO A 90 2.62 -33.64 18.49
C PRO A 90 2.89 -32.14 18.42
N GLN A 91 2.79 -31.48 19.57
CA GLN A 91 3.35 -30.14 19.78
C GLN A 91 4.66 -30.21 20.58
N TYR A 92 5.76 -29.76 19.97
CA TYR A 92 7.06 -29.58 20.64
C TYR A 92 7.36 -28.10 20.78
N ASN A 93 7.50 -27.62 22.02
CA ASN A 93 7.82 -26.21 22.32
C ASN A 93 6.96 -25.22 21.50
N TRP A 94 5.65 -25.47 21.46
CA TRP A 94 4.66 -24.66 20.76
C TRP A 94 4.76 -24.64 19.22
N GLY A 95 5.51 -25.56 18.62
CA GLY A 95 5.54 -25.77 17.18
C GLY A 95 5.38 -27.23 16.76
N TYR A 96 5.27 -27.45 15.45
CA TYR A 96 5.32 -28.80 14.87
C TYR A 96 6.76 -29.36 14.91
N PRO A 97 6.95 -30.68 14.90
CA PRO A 97 8.28 -31.28 14.94
C PRO A 97 9.16 -30.92 13.73
N ALA A 98 10.48 -30.85 13.95
CA ALA A 98 11.44 -30.70 12.86
C ALA A 98 11.35 -31.84 11.84
N SER A 99 11.03 -33.07 12.26
CA SER A 99 10.88 -34.24 11.40
C SER A 99 9.84 -34.06 10.29
N ILE A 100 8.67 -33.51 10.62
CA ILE A 100 7.64 -33.26 9.60
C ILE A 100 8.01 -32.08 8.70
N LYS A 101 8.64 -31.05 9.25
CA LYS A 101 9.12 -29.92 8.43
C LYS A 101 10.17 -30.38 7.43
N ASN A 102 11.12 -31.18 7.89
CA ASN A 102 12.15 -31.79 7.07
C ASN A 102 11.52 -32.63 5.95
N ALA A 103 10.62 -33.56 6.28
CA ALA A 103 9.95 -34.42 5.31
C ALA A 103 9.13 -33.63 4.27
N ILE A 104 8.50 -32.53 4.68
CA ILE A 104 7.78 -31.63 3.79
C ILE A 104 8.76 -30.89 2.86
N ASP A 105 9.85 -30.34 3.41
CA ASP A 105 10.82 -29.52 2.69
C ASP A 105 11.64 -30.28 1.63
N TYR A 106 11.68 -31.61 1.69
CA TYR A 106 12.27 -32.42 0.62
C TYR A 106 11.54 -32.28 -0.71
N LEU A 107 10.25 -31.94 -0.70
CA LEU A 107 9.36 -32.06 -1.85
C LEU A 107 8.53 -30.77 -2.06
N TYR A 108 7.87 -30.63 -3.20
CA TYR A 108 6.97 -29.49 -3.47
C TYR A 108 5.79 -29.85 -4.37
N ASN A 109 6.08 -30.31 -5.59
CA ASN A 109 5.05 -30.57 -6.60
C ASN A 109 4.15 -31.76 -6.22
N GLU A 110 4.67 -32.71 -5.44
CA GLU A 110 4.00 -33.89 -4.94
C GLU A 110 2.89 -33.57 -3.94
N TRP A 111 2.99 -32.42 -3.26
CA TRP A 111 2.01 -31.92 -2.28
C TRP A 111 0.92 -31.05 -2.92
N LYS A 112 1.27 -30.33 -3.98
CA LYS A 112 0.46 -29.26 -4.59
C LYS A 112 -0.95 -29.71 -4.96
N GLY A 113 -1.95 -28.99 -4.46
CA GLY A 113 -3.36 -29.20 -4.77
C GLY A 113 -4.03 -30.37 -4.03
N LYS A 114 -3.29 -31.18 -3.28
CA LYS A 114 -3.85 -32.30 -2.51
C LYS A 114 -4.50 -31.78 -1.22
N PRO A 115 -5.68 -32.30 -0.82
CA PRO A 115 -6.29 -31.93 0.44
C PRO A 115 -5.60 -32.62 1.62
N ALA A 116 -5.60 -31.95 2.77
CA ALA A 116 -4.93 -32.45 3.98
C ALA A 116 -5.73 -32.19 5.27
N MET A 117 -5.86 -33.20 6.12
CA MET A 117 -6.40 -33.08 7.46
C MET A 117 -5.26 -33.00 8.48
N ILE A 118 -5.43 -32.23 9.55
CA ILE A 118 -4.44 -32.14 10.64
C ILE A 118 -5.08 -32.57 11.96
N VAL A 119 -4.42 -33.52 12.63
CA VAL A 119 -4.74 -33.97 13.98
C VAL A 119 -3.54 -33.68 14.87
N SER A 120 -3.66 -32.69 15.75
CA SER A 120 -2.63 -32.42 16.75
C SER A 120 -2.93 -33.10 18.07
N TYR A 121 -1.88 -33.34 18.87
CA TYR A 121 -2.03 -33.85 20.22
C TYR A 121 -0.99 -33.25 21.18
N GLY A 122 -1.33 -33.22 22.47
CA GLY A 122 -0.45 -32.78 23.54
C GLY A 122 -1.19 -32.48 24.82
N GLY A 123 -0.48 -31.92 25.81
CA GLY A 123 -1.08 -31.59 27.11
C GLY A 123 -2.29 -30.66 27.04
N HIS A 124 -2.36 -29.82 25.99
CA HIS A 124 -3.51 -28.97 25.68
C HIS A 124 -3.88 -29.09 24.20
N GLY A 125 -3.86 -30.31 23.65
CA GLY A 125 -4.34 -30.60 22.30
C GLY A 125 -3.38 -30.26 21.15
N GLY A 126 -2.35 -29.45 21.39
CA GLY A 126 -1.30 -29.18 20.40
C GLY A 126 -1.68 -28.16 19.31
N GLY A 127 -2.69 -27.32 19.56
CA GLY A 127 -3.25 -26.41 18.55
C GLY A 127 -2.27 -25.43 17.91
N LYS A 128 -1.17 -25.05 18.58
CA LYS A 128 -0.15 -24.16 17.99
C LYS A 128 0.66 -24.88 16.90
N ALA A 129 0.98 -26.15 17.13
CA ALA A 129 1.61 -26.99 16.11
C ALA A 129 0.70 -27.17 14.90
N ALA A 130 -0.61 -27.39 15.12
CA ALA A 130 -1.59 -27.51 14.05
C ALA A 130 -1.67 -26.23 13.21
N GLN A 131 -1.79 -25.06 13.85
CA GLN A 131 -1.88 -23.76 13.15
C GLN A 131 -0.62 -23.45 12.34
N GLN A 132 0.56 -23.70 12.89
CA GLN A 132 1.81 -23.50 12.15
C GLN A 132 1.91 -24.46 10.97
N LEU A 133 1.55 -25.74 11.14
CA LEU A 133 1.60 -26.73 10.06
C LEU A 133 0.60 -26.38 8.96
N TYR A 134 -0.60 -25.91 9.33
CA TYR A 134 -1.62 -25.41 8.41
C TYR A 134 -1.07 -24.31 7.50
N GLN A 135 -0.34 -23.33 8.07
CA GLN A 135 0.28 -22.25 7.30
C GLN A 135 1.34 -22.76 6.30
N VAL A 136 2.17 -23.73 6.72
CA VAL A 136 3.19 -24.34 5.84
C VAL A 136 2.53 -25.06 4.67
N LEU A 137 1.50 -25.87 4.94
CA LEU A 137 0.76 -26.59 3.92
C LEU A 137 0.10 -25.64 2.91
N GLN A 138 -0.49 -24.52 3.38
CA GLN A 138 -1.02 -23.48 2.48
C GLN A 138 0.06 -22.86 1.60
N GLY A 139 1.25 -22.61 2.14
CA GLY A 139 2.40 -22.10 1.38
C GLY A 139 2.80 -23.03 0.22
N LEU A 140 2.67 -24.34 0.42
CA LEU A 140 2.91 -25.37 -0.61
C LEU A 140 1.72 -25.62 -1.54
N ARG A 141 0.65 -24.82 -1.41
CA ARG A 141 -0.62 -24.97 -2.14
C ARG A 141 -1.33 -26.31 -1.90
N VAL A 142 -1.03 -26.98 -0.78
CA VAL A 142 -1.88 -28.04 -0.22
C VAL A 142 -3.20 -27.39 0.21
N GLN A 143 -4.30 -28.14 0.19
CA GLN A 143 -5.62 -27.66 0.62
C GLN A 143 -5.95 -28.22 2.02
N PRO A 144 -5.39 -27.66 3.11
CA PRO A 144 -5.70 -28.16 4.44
C PRO A 144 -7.17 -27.89 4.80
N VAL A 145 -7.83 -28.87 5.42
CA VAL A 145 -9.26 -28.82 5.76
C VAL A 145 -9.50 -28.49 7.24
N GLU A 146 -10.64 -27.87 7.51
CA GLU A 146 -11.15 -27.62 8.87
C GLU A 146 -12.32 -28.55 9.21
N PRO A 147 -12.58 -28.84 10.49
CA PRO A 147 -11.90 -28.32 11.68
C PRO A 147 -10.52 -28.95 11.94
N LEU A 148 -9.64 -28.21 12.61
CA LEU A 148 -8.37 -28.74 13.12
C LEU A 148 -8.64 -29.56 14.40
N VAL A 149 -8.29 -30.84 14.39
CA VAL A 149 -8.54 -31.73 15.53
C VAL A 149 -7.42 -31.58 16.56
N ALA A 150 -7.77 -31.38 17.83
CA ALA A 150 -6.82 -31.19 18.92
C ALA A 150 -7.08 -32.16 20.09
N LEU A 151 -6.28 -33.22 20.18
CA LEU A 151 -6.42 -34.29 21.17
C LEU A 151 -5.70 -33.93 22.48
N THR A 152 -6.45 -33.47 23.47
CA THR A 152 -5.95 -33.05 24.80
C THR A 152 -5.74 -34.23 25.72
N PHE A 153 -4.56 -34.37 26.32
CA PHE A 153 -4.29 -35.44 27.29
C PHE A 153 -5.18 -35.29 28.54
N PRO A 154 -5.98 -36.31 28.92
CA PRO A 154 -6.98 -36.17 29.99
C PRO A 154 -6.39 -35.88 31.37
N THR A 155 -5.23 -36.48 31.68
CA THR A 155 -4.60 -36.38 33.00
C THR A 155 -3.08 -36.25 32.90
N LYS A 156 -2.45 -35.80 34.01
CA LYS A 156 -0.98 -35.80 34.14
C LYS A 156 -0.38 -37.20 34.05
N GLU A 157 -1.08 -38.22 34.55
CA GLU A 157 -0.65 -39.61 34.45
C GLU A 157 -0.62 -40.07 32.99
N PHE A 158 -1.69 -39.79 32.23
CA PHE A 158 -1.75 -40.07 30.79
C PHE A 158 -0.60 -39.39 30.03
N MET A 159 -0.33 -38.12 30.34
CA MET A 159 0.82 -37.41 29.78
C MET A 159 2.16 -38.09 30.13
N GLY A 160 2.29 -38.61 31.36
CA GLY A 160 3.45 -39.40 31.79
C GLY A 160 3.62 -40.67 30.97
N LYS A 161 2.56 -41.47 30.82
CA LYS A 161 2.55 -42.68 29.97
C LYS A 161 2.94 -42.35 28.52
N ALA A 162 2.34 -41.29 27.95
CA ALA A 162 2.64 -40.83 26.60
C ALA A 162 4.10 -40.40 26.41
N THR A 163 4.71 -39.79 27.43
CA THR A 163 6.10 -39.35 27.40
C THR A 163 7.08 -40.52 27.47
N ARG A 164 6.72 -41.58 28.22
CA ARG A 164 7.48 -42.84 28.32
C ARG A 164 7.16 -43.83 27.18
N GLY A 165 6.19 -43.52 26.33
CA GLY A 165 5.69 -44.39 25.26
C GLY A 165 5.11 -45.71 25.76
N GLU A 166 4.60 -45.70 27.00
CA GLU A 166 3.81 -46.79 27.55
C GLU A 166 2.47 -46.91 26.80
N ASP A 167 1.79 -48.02 26.99
CA ASP A 167 0.45 -48.22 26.44
C ASP A 167 -0.53 -47.17 27.01
N LEU A 168 -1.19 -46.45 26.10
CA LEU A 168 -2.15 -45.41 26.44
C LEU A 168 -3.56 -45.95 26.70
N GLY A 169 -3.85 -47.21 26.35
CA GLY A 169 -5.19 -47.79 26.47
C GLY A 169 -6.23 -47.16 25.53
N VAL A 170 -5.80 -46.40 24.52
CA VAL A 170 -6.69 -45.65 23.60
C VAL A 170 -7.49 -46.55 22.65
N MET A 171 -7.13 -47.83 22.59
CA MET A 171 -7.80 -48.83 21.76
C MET A 171 -8.90 -49.58 22.53
N GLU A 172 -8.71 -49.76 23.84
CA GLU A 172 -9.64 -50.48 24.73
C GLU A 172 -10.64 -49.54 25.40
N ASP A 173 -10.21 -48.35 25.84
CA ASP A 173 -11.04 -47.40 26.56
C ASP A 173 -11.66 -46.37 25.60
N GLU A 174 -12.91 -46.65 25.22
CA GLU A 174 -13.72 -45.79 24.34
C GLU A 174 -14.08 -44.43 24.96
N SER A 175 -13.84 -44.21 26.26
CA SER A 175 -14.05 -42.92 26.91
C SER A 175 -12.94 -41.90 26.61
N ILE A 176 -11.74 -42.38 26.28
CA ILE A 176 -10.59 -41.53 25.97
C ILE A 176 -10.84 -40.83 24.63
N TRP A 177 -10.85 -39.49 24.66
CA TRP A 177 -11.14 -38.63 23.50
C TRP A 177 -12.47 -38.94 22.81
N ARG A 178 -13.54 -39.21 23.58
CA ARG A 178 -14.89 -39.38 23.04
C ARG A 178 -15.28 -38.26 22.05
N ASP A 179 -15.14 -37.00 22.47
CA ASP A 179 -15.44 -35.84 21.62
C ASP A 179 -14.41 -35.67 20.48
N GLY A 180 -13.19 -36.17 20.69
CA GLY A 180 -12.14 -36.22 19.67
C GLY A 180 -12.50 -37.14 18.50
N ARG A 181 -13.21 -38.25 18.75
CA ARG A 181 -13.69 -39.14 17.68
C ARG A 181 -14.66 -38.40 16.74
N GLU A 182 -15.61 -37.66 17.29
CA GLU A 182 -16.55 -36.86 16.49
C GLU A 182 -15.82 -35.79 15.66
N GLN A 183 -14.84 -35.10 16.26
CA GLN A 183 -14.01 -34.12 15.54
C GLN A 183 -13.20 -34.76 14.41
N ILE A 184 -12.62 -35.94 14.64
CA ILE A 184 -11.89 -36.71 13.62
C ILE A 184 -12.81 -37.05 12.45
N LEU A 185 -14.01 -37.60 12.73
CA LEU A 185 -14.96 -37.97 11.69
C LEU A 185 -15.47 -36.74 10.91
N THR A 186 -15.71 -35.63 11.60
CA THR A 186 -16.12 -34.37 10.97
C THR A 186 -15.05 -33.85 10.00
N ALA A 187 -13.80 -33.75 10.47
CA ALA A 187 -12.68 -33.31 9.64
C ALA A 187 -12.40 -34.28 8.48
N PHE A 188 -12.53 -35.59 8.72
CA PHE A 188 -12.36 -36.60 7.69
C PHE A 188 -13.46 -36.52 6.61
N GLN A 189 -14.71 -36.25 6.98
CA GLN A 189 -15.79 -36.06 6.00
C GLN A 189 -15.49 -34.89 5.05
N VAL A 190 -14.92 -33.79 5.56
CA VAL A 190 -14.51 -32.64 4.73
C VAL A 190 -13.35 -33.01 3.80
N LEU A 191 -12.34 -33.73 4.31
CA LEU A 191 -11.25 -34.28 3.48
C LEU A 191 -11.79 -35.20 2.38
N PHE A 192 -12.69 -36.11 2.73
CA PHE A 192 -13.27 -37.10 1.83
C PHE A 192 -14.13 -36.44 0.74
N ASN A 193 -14.94 -35.44 1.09
CA ASN A 193 -15.71 -34.65 0.13
C ASN A 193 -14.80 -33.89 -0.85
N SER A 194 -13.68 -33.35 -0.34
CA SER A 194 -12.69 -32.65 -1.17
C SER A 194 -12.06 -33.60 -2.20
N LEU A 195 -11.77 -34.84 -1.81
CA LEU A 195 -11.25 -35.87 -2.73
C LEU A 195 -12.28 -36.27 -3.80
N GLN A 196 -13.57 -36.39 -3.44
CA GLN A 196 -14.62 -36.71 -4.41
C GLN A 196 -14.90 -35.57 -5.39
N ALA A 197 -14.81 -34.31 -4.95
CA ALA A 197 -14.96 -33.15 -5.82
C ALA A 197 -13.84 -33.09 -6.89
N VAL A 198 -12.60 -33.41 -6.49
CA VAL A 198 -11.46 -33.51 -7.43
C VAL A 198 -11.65 -34.67 -8.40
N GLU A 199 -12.08 -35.85 -7.93
CA GLU A 199 -12.39 -36.98 -8.81
C GLU A 199 -13.51 -36.69 -9.80
N TYR A 200 -14.57 -35.97 -9.37
CA TYR A 200 -15.67 -35.56 -10.25
C TYR A 200 -15.19 -34.59 -11.34
N PHE A 201 -14.31 -33.65 -10.99
CA PHE A 201 -13.72 -32.71 -11.94
C PHE A 201 -12.82 -33.40 -12.97
N VAL A 202 -12.02 -34.38 -12.54
CA VAL A 202 -11.12 -35.15 -13.40
C VAL A 202 -11.88 -36.17 -14.26
N LYS A 203 -12.89 -36.87 -13.71
CA LYS A 203 -13.73 -37.85 -14.46
C LYS A 203 -14.60 -37.22 -15.54
N ASN A 204 -15.04 -35.98 -15.35
CA ASN A 204 -15.83 -35.24 -16.35
C ASN A 204 -14.97 -34.56 -17.42
N MET A 205 -13.64 -34.75 -17.39
CA MET A 205 -12.73 -34.34 -18.43
C MET A 205 -12.65 -35.41 -19.54
N LYS A 206 -13.76 -35.66 -20.25
CA LYS A 206 -13.75 -36.42 -21.52
C LYS A 206 -13.65 -35.45 -22.70
N HIS A 207 -12.55 -35.57 -23.44
CA HIS A 207 -12.42 -35.02 -24.80
C HIS A 207 -13.60 -35.46 -25.68
N THR A 208 -14.60 -34.60 -25.85
CA THR A 208 -15.65 -34.73 -26.85
C THR A 208 -16.01 -33.36 -27.40
N ARG A 209 -16.13 -33.32 -28.73
CA ARG A 209 -16.27 -32.16 -29.62
C ARG A 209 -17.21 -31.08 -29.05
N ALA A 210 -16.70 -29.86 -28.89
CA ALA A 210 -17.46 -28.72 -28.41
C ALA A 210 -18.64 -28.41 -29.34
N LYS A 211 -19.87 -28.40 -28.80
CA LYS A 211 -21.02 -27.77 -29.45
C LYS A 211 -20.87 -26.26 -29.33
N HIS A 212 -20.77 -25.61 -30.49
CA HIS A 212 -20.62 -24.16 -30.61
C HIS A 212 -21.85 -23.41 -30.09
N THR A 213 -21.67 -22.52 -29.12
CA THR A 213 -22.49 -21.32 -28.99
C THR A 213 -21.89 -20.23 -29.89
N LYS A 214 -22.69 -19.75 -30.85
CA LYS A 214 -22.28 -18.69 -31.78
C LYS A 214 -21.94 -17.42 -30.98
N SER A 215 -20.73 -16.87 -31.14
CA SER A 215 -20.40 -15.55 -30.60
C SER A 215 -21.25 -14.51 -31.34
N ARG A 216 -22.14 -13.82 -30.61
CA ARG A 216 -22.99 -12.75 -31.17
C ARG A 216 -22.16 -11.54 -31.61
N ARG A 217 -20.97 -11.33 -31.03
CA ARG A 217 -20.10 -10.17 -31.26
C ARG A 217 -18.81 -10.48 -32.02
N GLY A 218 -18.69 -11.67 -32.62
CA GLY A 218 -17.52 -12.05 -33.40
C GLY A 218 -17.35 -11.27 -34.70
N CYS A 219 -16.11 -11.15 -35.18
CA CYS A 219 -15.82 -10.53 -36.47
C CYS A 219 -16.53 -11.29 -37.59
N ILE A 220 -16.81 -10.58 -38.68
CA ILE A 220 -17.56 -11.10 -39.82
C ILE A 220 -16.89 -12.36 -40.37
N THR A 221 -15.56 -12.33 -40.53
CA THR A 221 -14.79 -13.48 -41.02
C THR A 221 -14.90 -14.72 -40.11
N CYS A 222 -14.83 -14.56 -38.78
CA CYS A 222 -15.01 -15.68 -37.85
C CYS A 222 -16.47 -16.17 -37.82
N LYS A 223 -17.44 -15.27 -37.97
CA LYS A 223 -18.88 -15.61 -38.06
C LYS A 223 -19.18 -16.41 -39.33
N ILE A 224 -18.72 -15.98 -40.50
CA ILE A 224 -18.86 -16.71 -41.77
C ILE A 224 -18.25 -18.11 -41.65
N ARG A 225 -17.08 -18.20 -41.00
CA ARG A 225 -16.37 -19.46 -40.79
C ARG A 225 -16.97 -20.34 -39.69
N HIS A 226 -18.01 -19.89 -38.99
CA HIS A 226 -18.60 -20.56 -37.84
C HIS A 226 -17.58 -20.95 -36.75
N VAL A 227 -16.51 -20.15 -36.59
CA VAL A 227 -15.49 -20.33 -35.54
C VAL A 227 -15.63 -19.25 -34.46
N LYS A 228 -15.16 -19.55 -33.24
CA LYS A 228 -15.29 -18.64 -32.10
C LYS A 228 -14.29 -17.48 -32.27
N CYS A 229 -14.81 -16.27 -32.42
CA CYS A 229 -13.99 -15.06 -32.45
C CYS A 229 -13.52 -14.71 -31.03
N ASP A 230 -12.27 -14.28 -30.91
CA ASP A 230 -11.69 -13.73 -29.68
C ASP A 230 -12.03 -12.25 -29.44
N GLU A 231 -12.72 -11.61 -30.39
CA GLU A 231 -13.30 -10.26 -30.29
C GLU A 231 -12.28 -9.12 -30.14
N GLN A 232 -10.99 -9.38 -30.40
CA GLN A 232 -9.94 -8.35 -30.45
C GLN A 232 -10.08 -7.45 -31.69
N GLN A 233 -9.84 -6.14 -31.50
CA GLN A 233 -9.87 -5.11 -32.55
C GLN A 233 -8.48 -4.49 -32.74
N PRO A 234 -8.09 -4.10 -33.96
CA PRO A 234 -8.88 -4.08 -35.20
C PRO A 234 -9.05 -5.45 -35.89
N GLU A 235 -8.16 -6.41 -35.63
CA GLU A 235 -8.22 -7.77 -36.19
C GLU A 235 -8.22 -8.82 -35.07
N CYS A 236 -9.03 -9.87 -35.22
CA CYS A 236 -9.07 -10.94 -34.24
C CYS A 236 -7.88 -11.90 -34.40
N LEU A 237 -7.36 -12.42 -33.29
CA LEU A 237 -6.23 -13.35 -33.28
C LEU A 237 -6.50 -14.62 -34.08
N GLN A 238 -7.75 -15.06 -34.19
CA GLN A 238 -8.09 -16.22 -35.02
C GLN A 238 -7.93 -15.96 -36.53
N CYS A 239 -8.17 -14.74 -37.00
CA CYS A 239 -7.89 -14.39 -38.38
C CYS A 239 -6.38 -14.23 -38.61
N VAL A 240 -5.70 -13.51 -37.70
CA VAL A 240 -4.25 -13.26 -37.75
C VAL A 240 -3.45 -14.57 -37.72
N LYS A 241 -3.71 -15.45 -36.75
CA LYS A 241 -2.99 -16.73 -36.62
C LYS A 241 -3.21 -17.66 -37.79
N THR A 242 -4.33 -17.53 -38.50
CA THR A 242 -4.63 -18.36 -39.66
C THR A 242 -4.24 -17.70 -40.99
N GLY A 243 -3.53 -16.57 -40.93
CA GLY A 243 -3.02 -15.83 -42.09
C GLY A 243 -4.12 -15.22 -42.96
N ARG A 244 -5.32 -14.99 -42.43
CA ARG A 244 -6.48 -14.50 -43.18
C ARG A 244 -6.77 -13.05 -42.81
N LYS A 245 -7.16 -12.26 -43.83
CA LYS A 245 -7.64 -10.89 -43.65
C LYS A 245 -8.91 -10.89 -42.80
N CYS A 246 -8.93 -10.10 -41.73
CA CYS A 246 -10.08 -9.97 -40.84
C CYS A 246 -10.97 -8.83 -41.33
N ASP A 247 -12.21 -9.14 -41.73
CA ASP A 247 -13.17 -8.17 -42.30
C ASP A 247 -13.83 -7.27 -41.24
N GLY A 248 -13.30 -7.26 -40.01
CA GLY A 248 -13.81 -6.44 -38.91
C GLY A 248 -15.14 -6.92 -38.31
N TYR A 249 -15.77 -6.06 -37.52
CA TYR A 249 -16.97 -6.34 -36.73
C TYR A 249 -18.15 -5.54 -37.27
N ASP A 250 -19.35 -6.12 -37.28
CA ASP A 250 -20.57 -5.50 -37.81
C ASP A 250 -21.00 -4.29 -36.95
N PRO A 251 -20.99 -3.06 -37.50
CA PRO A 251 -21.31 -1.84 -36.74
C PRO A 251 -22.80 -1.67 -36.42
N GLN A 252 -23.71 -2.50 -36.95
CA GLN A 252 -25.16 -2.30 -36.83
C GLN A 252 -25.83 -3.07 -35.67
N GLN A 253 -25.07 -3.80 -34.82
CA GLN A 253 -25.62 -4.56 -33.67
C GLN A 253 -25.45 -3.88 -32.29
N THR A 254 -25.08 -2.61 -32.23
CA THR A 254 -25.23 -1.81 -31.01
C THR A 254 -26.65 -1.26 -30.95
N ASN A 255 -27.51 -1.87 -30.14
CA ASN A 255 -28.84 -1.34 -29.84
C ASN A 255 -28.69 -0.06 -28.98
N PRO A 256 -28.87 1.15 -29.54
CA PRO A 256 -28.51 2.40 -28.85
C PRO A 256 -29.39 2.67 -27.62
N GLN A 257 -30.58 2.09 -27.58
CA GLN A 257 -31.55 2.30 -26.51
C GLN A 257 -31.30 1.45 -25.25
N ALA A 258 -30.59 0.31 -25.37
CA ALA A 258 -30.18 -0.48 -24.21
C ALA A 258 -28.92 0.06 -23.53
N GLN A 259 -28.08 0.81 -24.27
CA GLN A 259 -26.94 1.54 -23.70
C GLN A 259 -27.36 2.86 -23.02
N GLN A 260 -28.48 3.46 -23.41
CA GLN A 260 -28.98 4.68 -22.76
C GLN A 260 -29.73 4.43 -21.42
N ARG A 261 -30.21 3.20 -21.15
CA ARG A 261 -30.89 2.88 -19.87
C ARG A 261 -29.98 2.28 -18.79
N ALA A 262 -28.76 1.86 -19.12
CA ALA A 262 -27.79 1.34 -18.15
C ALA A 262 -26.75 2.39 -17.68
N VAL A 263 -26.87 3.64 -18.14
CA VAL A 263 -26.00 4.78 -17.77
C VAL A 263 -26.63 5.66 -16.68
N VAL A 264 -27.82 5.30 -16.19
CA VAL A 264 -28.50 6.03 -15.11
C VAL A 264 -28.97 5.05 -14.04
N ASP A 265 -28.03 4.29 -13.46
CA ASP A 265 -28.23 3.85 -12.08
C ASP A 265 -27.38 4.77 -11.21
N LEU A 266 -28.12 5.71 -10.60
CA LEU A 266 -27.65 6.63 -9.58
C LEU A 266 -26.83 5.85 -8.54
N VAL A 267 -25.75 6.48 -8.07
CA VAL A 267 -25.20 6.23 -6.73
C VAL A 267 -26.40 5.99 -5.81
N PRO A 268 -26.55 4.82 -5.15
CA PRO A 268 -27.75 4.56 -4.36
C PRO A 268 -27.96 5.73 -3.41
N GLU A 269 -29.16 6.32 -3.33
CA GLU A 269 -29.39 7.55 -2.54
C GLU A 269 -28.90 7.43 -1.09
N ALA A 270 -28.83 6.21 -0.57
CA ALA A 270 -28.25 5.85 0.74
C ALA A 270 -26.75 6.20 0.88
N TRP A 271 -26.02 6.36 -0.22
CA TRP A 271 -24.59 6.71 -0.26
C TRP A 271 -24.37 8.23 -0.40
N THR A 272 -25.44 8.99 -0.66
CA THR A 272 -25.44 10.46 -0.77
C THR A 272 -26.13 11.17 0.41
N LYS A 273 -26.95 10.47 1.20
CA LYS A 273 -27.64 11.03 2.37
C LYS A 273 -27.04 10.47 3.66
N LEU A 274 -26.26 11.30 4.36
CA LEU A 274 -25.89 11.11 5.76
C LEU A 274 -27.18 10.94 6.59
N SER A 275 -27.52 9.71 6.97
CA SER A 275 -28.59 9.47 7.95
C SER A 275 -28.01 9.54 9.36
N ALA A 276 -28.64 10.36 10.19
CA ALA A 276 -28.20 10.69 11.55
C ALA A 276 -28.56 9.62 12.60
N ASP A 277 -28.83 8.36 12.22
CA ASP A 277 -29.33 7.39 13.21
C ASP A 277 -28.24 6.40 13.68
N HIS A 278 -27.69 6.76 14.84
CA HIS A 278 -26.77 5.98 15.65
C HIS A 278 -27.53 4.89 16.41
N ARG A 279 -27.68 3.71 15.82
CA ARG A 279 -27.81 2.49 16.63
C ARG A 279 -26.41 2.03 16.99
N LEU A 280 -26.14 1.87 18.29
CA LEU A 280 -24.96 1.23 18.87
C LEU A 280 -24.81 -0.20 18.31
N ILE A 281 -24.35 -0.33 17.07
CA ILE A 281 -23.98 -1.60 16.48
C ILE A 281 -22.54 -1.86 16.93
N LEU A 282 -22.34 -2.91 17.72
CA LEU A 282 -21.01 -3.41 18.06
C LEU A 282 -20.23 -3.57 16.75
N ARG A 283 -19.17 -2.75 16.57
CA ARG A 283 -18.28 -2.85 15.41
C ARG A 283 -17.82 -4.30 15.27
N PRO A 284 -18.04 -4.96 14.12
CA PRO A 284 -17.58 -6.34 13.93
C PRO A 284 -16.06 -6.40 14.08
N GLY A 285 -15.58 -7.40 14.81
CA GLY A 285 -14.16 -7.61 15.07
C GLY A 285 -13.80 -7.87 16.53
N THR A 286 -12.55 -8.27 16.74
CA THR A 286 -11.92 -8.49 18.05
C THR A 286 -11.84 -7.19 18.86
N ARG A 287 -11.50 -7.31 20.15
CA ARG A 287 -11.27 -6.13 21.01
C ARG A 287 -10.13 -5.25 20.47
N GLU A 288 -9.05 -5.88 19.99
CA GLU A 288 -7.87 -5.21 19.44
C GLU A 288 -8.20 -4.45 18.14
N GLU A 289 -8.95 -5.08 17.23
CA GLU A 289 -9.44 -4.41 16.01
C GLU A 289 -10.30 -3.18 16.34
N ARG A 290 -11.23 -3.30 17.30
CA ARG A 290 -12.09 -2.18 17.70
C ARG A 290 -11.30 -0.98 18.24
N GLN A 291 -10.25 -1.23 19.03
CA GLN A 291 -9.38 -0.19 19.57
C GLN A 291 -8.69 0.60 18.45
N HIS A 292 -8.21 -0.07 17.41
CA HIS A 292 -7.49 0.58 16.31
C HIS A 292 -8.42 1.30 15.33
N ILE A 293 -9.65 0.81 15.11
CA ILE A 293 -10.67 1.58 14.36
C ILE A 293 -11.08 2.82 15.16
N GLU A 294 -11.22 2.73 16.49
CA GLU A 294 -11.51 3.90 17.32
C GLU A 294 -10.38 4.95 17.20
N PHE A 295 -9.11 4.52 17.28
CA PHE A 295 -7.98 5.40 17.04
C PHE A 295 -8.00 5.99 15.62
N PHE A 296 -8.43 5.20 14.63
CA PHE A 296 -8.61 5.73 13.28
C PHE A 296 -9.64 6.86 13.25
N CYS A 297 -10.85 6.62 13.76
CA CYS A 297 -11.95 7.58 13.73
C CYS A 297 -11.66 8.87 14.51
N THR A 298 -10.94 8.77 15.63
CA THR A 298 -10.72 9.89 16.54
C THR A 298 -9.43 10.67 16.26
N ARG A 299 -8.39 10.02 15.72
CA ARG A 299 -7.06 10.61 15.52
C ARG A 299 -6.58 10.54 14.07
N THR A 300 -6.66 9.37 13.46
CA THR A 300 -6.05 9.15 12.13
C THR A 300 -6.81 9.86 11.04
N SER A 301 -8.14 9.86 11.05
CA SER A 301 -8.98 10.60 10.10
C SER A 301 -8.59 12.09 10.01
N ARG A 302 -8.34 12.72 11.17
CA ARG A 302 -7.86 14.10 11.26
C ARG A 302 -6.45 14.28 10.71
N ALA A 303 -5.55 13.34 10.97
CA ALA A 303 -4.20 13.34 10.38
C ALA A 303 -4.23 13.19 8.85
N LEU A 304 -5.22 12.46 8.30
CA LEU A 304 -5.38 12.30 6.86
C LEU A 304 -6.00 13.55 6.20
N SER A 305 -6.83 14.32 6.91
CA SER A 305 -7.49 15.53 6.39
C SER A 305 -6.76 16.85 6.69
N GLY A 306 -5.78 16.84 7.60
CA GLY A 306 -5.01 18.01 7.99
C GLY A 306 -5.87 19.09 8.68
N PHE A 307 -5.84 20.32 8.16
CA PHE A 307 -6.59 21.46 8.69
C PHE A 307 -7.96 21.67 8.03
N PHE A 308 -8.36 20.77 7.14
CA PHE A 308 -9.60 20.89 6.38
C PHE A 308 -10.55 19.76 6.73
N ASP A 309 -11.84 20.05 6.71
CA ASP A 309 -12.88 19.03 6.84
C ASP A 309 -12.88 18.15 5.58
N SER A 310 -13.12 16.85 5.79
CA SER A 310 -13.23 15.86 4.72
C SER A 310 -14.27 14.82 5.11
N ASP A 311 -15.30 14.73 4.28
CA ASP A 311 -16.37 13.76 4.51
C ASP A 311 -15.87 12.33 4.26
N LEU A 312 -14.92 12.17 3.33
CA LEU A 312 -14.28 10.89 3.04
C LEU A 312 -13.64 10.29 4.30
N TRP A 313 -12.74 11.01 4.95
CA TRP A 313 -11.94 10.48 6.06
C TRP A 313 -12.73 10.39 7.37
N GLN A 314 -13.58 11.38 7.65
CA GLN A 314 -14.24 11.52 8.95
C GLN A 314 -15.57 10.75 9.05
N TYR A 315 -16.32 10.62 7.94
CA TYR A 315 -17.66 10.02 7.97
C TYR A 315 -17.77 8.79 7.07
N PHE A 316 -17.37 8.90 5.81
CA PHE A 316 -17.62 7.86 4.81
C PHE A 316 -16.77 6.60 5.03
N LEU A 317 -15.47 6.75 5.28
CA LEU A 317 -14.58 5.61 5.54
C LEU A 317 -14.96 4.82 6.79
N PRO A 318 -15.26 5.45 7.94
CA PRO A 318 -15.81 4.75 9.09
C PRO A 318 -17.09 3.97 8.74
N GLN A 319 -18.02 4.54 7.99
CA GLN A 319 -19.25 3.86 7.57
C GLN A 319 -18.96 2.68 6.63
N LEU A 320 -18.14 2.87 5.60
CA LEU A 320 -17.72 1.81 4.69
C LEU A 320 -16.98 0.67 5.39
N SER A 321 -16.19 0.97 6.43
CA SER A 321 -15.50 -0.06 7.21
C SER A 321 -16.47 -1.04 7.91
N HIS A 322 -17.74 -0.68 8.09
CA HIS A 322 -18.74 -1.61 8.59
C HIS A 322 -19.18 -2.63 7.53
N SER A 323 -19.42 -2.19 6.29
CA SER A 323 -19.94 -3.06 5.22
C SER A 323 -18.83 -3.77 4.43
N GLU A 324 -17.71 -3.10 4.16
CA GLU A 324 -16.65 -3.58 3.27
C GLU A 324 -15.44 -4.12 4.04
N ALA A 325 -15.23 -5.43 3.98
CA ALA A 325 -14.16 -6.10 4.74
C ALA A 325 -12.76 -5.63 4.35
N GLY A 326 -12.49 -5.41 3.05
CA GLY A 326 -11.19 -4.93 2.58
C GLY A 326 -10.85 -3.55 3.15
N ILE A 327 -11.82 -2.63 3.12
CA ILE A 327 -11.68 -1.28 3.68
C ILE A 327 -11.52 -1.34 5.19
N ARG A 328 -12.30 -2.20 5.88
CA ARG A 328 -12.19 -2.39 7.33
C ARG A 328 -10.77 -2.75 7.76
N HIS A 329 -10.20 -3.78 7.14
CA HIS A 329 -8.86 -4.25 7.48
C HIS A 329 -7.78 -3.21 7.14
N ALA A 330 -7.93 -2.46 6.04
CA ALA A 330 -7.01 -1.37 5.71
C ALA A 330 -7.07 -0.21 6.73
N VAL A 331 -8.28 0.18 7.16
CA VAL A 331 -8.51 1.20 8.18
C VAL A 331 -7.95 0.78 9.54
N ILE A 332 -8.14 -0.49 9.94
CA ILE A 332 -7.55 -1.06 11.17
C ILE A 332 -6.03 -0.99 11.09
N ALA A 333 -5.43 -1.49 10.00
CA ALA A 333 -3.99 -1.49 9.82
C ALA A 333 -3.42 -0.07 9.90
N LEU A 334 -4.10 0.90 9.27
CA LEU A 334 -3.67 2.29 9.24
C LEU A 334 -3.78 2.95 10.62
N GLY A 335 -4.87 2.70 11.35
CA GLY A 335 -5.05 3.17 12.72
C GLY A 335 -4.03 2.58 13.69
N ALA A 336 -3.75 1.27 13.58
CA ALA A 336 -2.75 0.58 14.40
C ALA A 336 -1.33 1.12 14.13
N LEU A 337 -0.98 1.29 12.86
CA LEU A 337 0.29 1.85 12.43
C LEU A 337 0.49 3.29 12.92
N HIS A 338 -0.51 4.15 12.71
CA HIS A 338 -0.44 5.53 13.19
C HIS A 338 -0.34 5.59 14.72
N GLN A 339 -1.08 4.76 15.45
CA GLN A 339 -0.99 4.70 16.91
C GLN A 339 0.39 4.24 17.39
N HIS A 340 0.98 3.24 16.74
CA HIS A 340 2.34 2.79 17.05
C HIS A 340 3.34 3.93 16.84
N LEU A 341 3.28 4.63 15.71
CA LEU A 341 4.14 5.77 15.41
C LEU A 341 3.94 6.92 16.40
N HIS A 342 2.71 7.23 16.75
CA HIS A 342 2.40 8.27 17.76
C HIS A 342 3.05 7.93 19.10
N ARG A 343 3.00 6.67 19.57
CA ARG A 343 3.66 6.24 20.81
C ARG A 343 5.18 6.31 20.76
N VAL A 344 5.77 5.99 19.61
CA VAL A 344 7.23 5.98 19.42
C VAL A 344 7.77 7.41 19.30
N LEU A 345 7.11 8.25 18.49
CA LEU A 345 7.59 9.59 18.15
C LEU A 345 7.22 10.65 19.20
N SER A 346 6.13 10.48 19.95
CA SER A 346 5.76 11.40 21.05
C SER A 346 6.73 11.42 22.23
N LYS A 347 7.61 10.41 22.37
CA LYS A 347 8.57 10.32 23.48
C LYS A 347 9.87 11.13 23.28
N GLY A 348 10.00 11.90 22.20
CA GLY A 348 11.05 12.90 22.01
C GLY A 348 12.50 12.38 21.99
N LYS A 349 12.72 11.06 21.95
CA LYS A 349 14.05 10.42 22.01
C LYS A 349 14.17 9.22 21.06
N CYS A 350 13.58 9.30 19.87
CA CYS A 350 13.68 8.22 18.90
C CYS A 350 14.49 8.66 17.69
N ASP A 351 15.67 8.07 17.62
CA ASP A 351 16.57 8.00 16.48
C ASP A 351 15.80 7.46 15.25
N PRO A 352 15.69 8.21 14.14
CA PRO A 352 14.96 7.80 12.92
C PRO A 352 15.52 6.52 12.31
N GLY A 353 16.77 6.20 12.68
CA GLY A 353 17.50 5.02 12.30
C GLY A 353 17.51 3.90 13.36
N ARG A 354 16.57 3.80 14.29
CA ARG A 354 16.52 2.61 15.17
C ARG A 354 15.11 2.06 15.31
N LYS A 355 14.86 0.94 14.61
CA LYS A 355 13.73 0.02 14.76
C LYS A 355 12.32 0.65 14.81
N ILE A 356 12.03 1.66 13.99
CA ILE A 356 10.64 2.00 13.62
C ILE A 356 10.23 1.17 12.40
N ALA A 357 10.46 -0.15 12.44
CA ALA A 357 9.96 -1.05 11.41
C ALA A 357 8.63 -1.63 11.92
N PRO A 358 7.47 -1.02 11.58
CA PRO A 358 6.15 -1.62 11.87
C PRO A 358 5.97 -2.99 11.21
N GLN A 359 6.89 -3.36 10.32
CA GLN A 359 7.06 -4.69 9.72
C GLN A 359 7.32 -5.81 10.75
N ASN A 360 7.55 -5.47 12.03
CA ASN A 360 7.71 -6.45 13.11
C ASN A 360 6.49 -6.54 14.03
N GLU A 361 5.42 -5.75 13.80
CA GLU A 361 4.16 -5.93 14.52
C GLU A 361 3.24 -6.88 13.74
N PRO A 362 3.07 -8.13 14.21
CA PRO A 362 2.32 -9.15 13.46
C PRO A 362 0.88 -8.73 13.18
N PHE A 363 0.27 -7.95 14.09
CA PHE A 363 -1.10 -7.47 13.96
C PHE A 363 -1.29 -6.54 12.76
N ILE A 364 -0.41 -5.54 12.60
CA ILE A 364 -0.49 -4.58 11.48
C ILE A 364 -0.36 -5.31 10.14
N ILE A 365 0.62 -6.21 10.03
CA ILE A 365 0.85 -6.99 8.81
C ILE A 365 -0.32 -7.93 8.51
N GLN A 366 -0.88 -8.58 9.54
CA GLN A 366 -2.03 -9.45 9.38
C GLN A 366 -3.23 -8.69 8.81
N GLN A 367 -3.54 -7.52 9.36
CA GLN A 367 -4.64 -6.66 8.92
C GLN A 367 -4.39 -6.11 7.51
N TYR A 368 -3.17 -5.67 7.22
CA TYR A 368 -2.76 -5.26 5.87
C TYR A 368 -2.96 -6.38 4.83
N ASN A 369 -2.51 -7.61 5.14
CA ASN A 369 -2.65 -8.76 4.26
C ASN A 369 -4.11 -9.23 4.11
N LEU A 370 -4.95 -9.06 5.13
CA LEU A 370 -6.39 -9.28 5.03
C LEU A 370 -7.02 -8.28 4.06
N ALA A 371 -6.65 -7.00 4.15
CA ALA A 371 -7.13 -5.97 3.24
C ALA A 371 -6.80 -6.29 1.77
N ILE A 372 -5.57 -6.70 1.48
CA ILE A 372 -5.14 -7.11 0.13
C ILE A 372 -5.94 -8.31 -0.37
N ARG A 373 -6.12 -9.35 0.46
CA ARG A 373 -6.87 -10.55 0.07
C ARG A 373 -8.29 -10.21 -0.35
N HIS A 374 -8.97 -9.35 0.41
CA HIS A 374 -10.31 -8.90 0.06
C HIS A 374 -10.34 -8.06 -1.22
N LEU A 375 -9.38 -7.14 -1.40
CA LEU A 375 -9.28 -6.34 -2.62
C LEU A 375 -9.04 -7.23 -3.86
N VAL A 376 -8.13 -8.20 -3.79
CA VAL A 376 -7.83 -9.12 -4.90
C VAL A 376 -9.04 -9.99 -5.25
N ALA A 377 -9.77 -10.48 -4.24
CA ALA A 377 -11.01 -11.22 -4.46
C ALA A 377 -12.05 -10.36 -5.19
N GLN A 378 -12.23 -9.10 -4.76
CA GLN A 378 -13.14 -8.15 -5.39
C GLN A 378 -12.75 -7.81 -6.83
N LEU A 379 -11.45 -7.65 -7.11
CA LEU A 379 -10.95 -7.39 -8.46
C LEU A 379 -11.12 -8.60 -9.40
N SER A 380 -11.20 -9.82 -8.85
CA SER A 380 -11.35 -11.06 -9.62
C SER A 380 -12.81 -11.40 -9.93
N SER A 381 -13.76 -11.00 -9.09
CA SER A 381 -15.20 -11.19 -9.30
C SER A 381 -15.75 -10.18 -10.32
N SER A 382 -15.79 -10.57 -11.59
CA SER A 382 -15.94 -9.70 -12.76
C SER A 382 -17.36 -9.15 -13.03
N THR A 383 -18.11 -8.74 -12.00
CA THR A 383 -19.46 -8.17 -12.15
C THR A 383 -19.56 -6.89 -11.33
N HIS A 384 -19.48 -5.75 -12.02
CA HIS A 384 -19.58 -4.38 -11.49
C HIS A 384 -18.33 -3.87 -10.74
N GLN A 385 -17.30 -3.47 -11.49
CA GLN A 385 -16.24 -2.61 -10.94
C GLN A 385 -16.89 -1.30 -10.47
N VAL A 386 -16.83 -1.01 -9.17
CA VAL A 386 -17.18 0.30 -8.65
C VAL A 386 -15.87 1.08 -8.44
N PRO A 387 -15.51 2.03 -9.33
CA PRO A 387 -14.18 2.64 -9.36
C PRO A 387 -13.80 3.29 -8.02
N HIS A 388 -14.77 3.82 -7.28
CA HIS A 388 -14.55 4.47 -6.01
C HIS A 388 -13.96 3.53 -4.94
N LEU A 389 -14.39 2.26 -4.84
CA LEU A 389 -13.84 1.34 -3.82
C LEU A 389 -12.37 1.03 -4.10
N THR A 390 -12.01 0.91 -5.38
CA THR A 390 -10.62 0.70 -5.80
C THR A 390 -9.77 1.93 -5.50
N LEU A 391 -10.28 3.14 -5.81
CA LEU A 391 -9.58 4.39 -5.52
C LEU A 391 -9.43 4.64 -4.02
N ILE A 392 -10.46 4.37 -3.22
CA ILE A 392 -10.39 4.46 -1.75
C ILE A 392 -9.34 3.48 -1.22
N SER A 393 -9.34 2.24 -1.71
CA SER A 393 -8.32 1.26 -1.35
C SER A 393 -6.92 1.77 -1.71
N CYS A 394 -6.74 2.35 -2.91
CA CYS A 394 -5.48 2.98 -3.31
C CYS A 394 -5.08 4.07 -2.31
N CYS A 395 -5.99 4.98 -1.93
CA CYS A 395 -5.68 6.04 -0.98
C CYS A 395 -5.27 5.50 0.41
N LEU A 396 -5.91 4.43 0.88
CA LEU A 396 -5.56 3.78 2.15
C LEU A 396 -4.20 3.08 2.07
N PHE A 397 -3.91 2.37 0.98
CA PHE A 397 -2.61 1.74 0.76
C PHE A 397 -1.49 2.76 0.60
N VAL A 398 -1.69 3.86 -0.14
CA VAL A 398 -0.73 4.98 -0.20
C VAL A 398 -0.42 5.49 1.20
N SER A 399 -1.43 5.72 2.03
CA SER A 399 -1.25 6.18 3.42
C SER A 399 -0.48 5.17 4.28
N LEU A 400 -0.78 3.86 4.14
CA LEU A 400 -0.08 2.77 4.82
C LEU A 400 1.40 2.71 4.42
N GLU A 401 1.70 2.80 3.12
CA GLU A 401 3.08 2.76 2.62
C GLU A 401 3.89 3.98 3.05
N ILE A 402 3.27 5.18 3.04
CA ILE A 402 3.86 6.42 3.54
C ILE A 402 4.27 6.29 5.01
N LEU A 403 3.34 5.84 5.87
CA LEU A 403 3.60 5.67 7.29
C LEU A 403 4.64 4.56 7.55
N SER A 404 4.60 3.50 6.76
CA SER A 404 5.57 2.40 6.83
C SER A 404 6.96 2.78 6.31
N GLY A 405 7.11 3.95 5.69
CA GLY A 405 8.38 4.41 5.11
C GLY A 405 8.74 3.78 3.76
N GLN A 406 7.80 3.07 3.12
CA GLN A 406 8.00 2.40 1.84
C GLN A 406 7.67 3.34 0.67
N LEU A 407 8.53 4.33 0.45
CA LEU A 407 8.31 5.40 -0.52
C LEU A 407 8.02 4.88 -1.94
N SER A 408 8.80 3.92 -2.44
CA SER A 408 8.61 3.40 -3.79
C SER A 408 7.21 2.80 -3.97
N LYS A 409 6.76 1.99 -3.01
CA LYS A 409 5.43 1.37 -3.06
C LYS A 409 4.32 2.42 -2.98
N ALA A 410 4.50 3.47 -2.17
CA ALA A 410 3.55 4.58 -2.12
C ALA A 410 3.43 5.27 -3.49
N LEU A 411 4.55 5.55 -4.15
CA LEU A 411 4.58 6.14 -5.50
C LEU A 411 3.92 5.23 -6.54
N ASP A 412 4.20 3.92 -6.49
CA ASP A 412 3.59 2.94 -7.40
C ASP A 412 2.05 2.89 -7.22
N HIS A 413 1.55 2.98 -5.99
CA HIS A 413 0.12 3.07 -5.70
C HIS A 413 -0.51 4.40 -6.15
N ILE A 414 0.20 5.53 -6.00
CA ILE A 414 -0.25 6.83 -6.51
C ILE A 414 -0.38 6.78 -8.03
N GLU A 415 0.63 6.26 -8.74
CA GLU A 415 0.59 6.10 -10.19
C GLU A 415 -0.57 5.20 -10.64
N ALA A 416 -0.81 4.09 -9.94
CA ALA A 416 -1.92 3.19 -10.24
C ALA A 416 -3.28 3.89 -10.06
N GLY A 417 -3.47 4.62 -8.95
CA GLY A 417 -4.68 5.39 -8.69
C GLY A 417 -4.94 6.48 -9.74
N LEU A 418 -3.88 7.18 -10.16
CA LEU A 418 -3.95 8.20 -11.21
C LEU A 418 -4.28 7.61 -12.59
N LYS A 419 -3.72 6.44 -12.94
CA LYS A 419 -4.06 5.73 -14.18
C LYS A 419 -5.52 5.28 -14.19
N ILE A 420 -6.07 4.90 -13.03
CA ILE A 420 -7.51 4.58 -12.89
C ILE A 420 -8.36 5.84 -13.09
N LEU A 421 -7.99 6.95 -12.43
CA LEU A 421 -8.67 8.24 -12.59
C LEU A 421 -8.68 8.70 -14.06
N GLN A 422 -7.54 8.63 -14.74
CA GLN A 422 -7.40 9.00 -16.15
C GLN A 422 -8.25 8.11 -17.08
N ARG A 423 -8.29 6.80 -16.86
CA ARG A 423 -9.15 5.89 -17.64
C ARG A 423 -10.63 6.22 -17.44
N TRP A 424 -11.00 6.58 -16.22
CA TRP A 424 -12.37 6.90 -15.87
C TRP A 424 -12.82 8.23 -16.50
N GLU A 425 -11.95 9.24 -16.54
CA GLU A 425 -12.14 10.49 -17.30
C GLU A 425 -12.37 10.23 -18.80
N ASN A 426 -11.67 9.25 -19.38
CA ASN A 426 -11.75 8.94 -20.81
C ASN A 426 -12.94 8.04 -21.19
N GLN A 427 -13.53 7.31 -20.23
CA GLN A 427 -14.64 6.37 -20.47
C GLN A 427 -16.01 6.97 -20.21
N THR A 428 -16.12 7.90 -19.28
CA THR A 428 -17.34 8.69 -19.09
C THR A 428 -17.35 9.81 -20.12
N ASP A 429 -18.52 10.16 -20.65
CA ASP A 429 -18.71 11.21 -21.66
C ASP A 429 -18.46 12.62 -21.06
N GLY A 430 -17.24 12.84 -20.59
CA GLY A 430 -16.73 14.08 -20.02
C GLY A 430 -17.34 14.50 -18.68
N LYS A 431 -17.86 13.59 -17.85
CA LYS A 431 -18.40 13.93 -16.53
C LYS A 431 -17.80 13.04 -15.44
N LEU A 432 -16.68 13.48 -14.88
CA LEU A 432 -16.42 13.21 -13.47
C LEU A 432 -17.70 13.61 -12.71
N GLN A 433 -18.43 12.67 -12.11
CA GLN A 433 -19.61 13.04 -11.32
C GLN A 433 -19.11 14.01 -10.24
N SER A 434 -19.45 15.29 -10.41
CA SER A 434 -18.81 16.45 -9.78
C SER A 434 -19.21 16.63 -8.31
N GLU A 435 -19.78 15.59 -7.70
CA GLU A 435 -20.48 15.66 -6.43
C GLU A 435 -20.03 14.54 -5.48
N GLY A 436 -19.92 14.88 -4.20
CA GLY A 436 -19.59 13.96 -3.11
C GLY A 436 -18.16 13.42 -3.11
N ILE A 437 -18.02 12.17 -2.68
CA ILE A 437 -16.74 11.50 -2.36
C ILE A 437 -15.79 11.41 -3.56
N THR A 438 -16.34 11.25 -4.76
CA THR A 438 -15.52 11.06 -5.95
C THR A 438 -14.71 12.30 -6.30
N ARG A 439 -15.29 13.48 -6.02
CA ARG A 439 -14.59 14.76 -6.12
C ARG A 439 -13.44 14.84 -5.10
N GLU A 440 -13.68 14.47 -3.84
CA GLU A 440 -12.62 14.46 -2.81
C GLU A 440 -11.46 13.53 -3.20
N LEU A 441 -11.76 12.31 -3.68
CA LEU A 441 -10.77 11.36 -4.16
C LEU A 441 -9.94 11.91 -5.33
N ALA A 442 -10.58 12.58 -6.29
CA ALA A 442 -9.89 13.21 -7.40
C ALA A 442 -8.92 14.30 -6.91
N TYR A 443 -9.34 15.18 -5.99
CA TYR A 443 -8.44 16.20 -5.44
C TYR A 443 -7.27 15.60 -4.65
N ILE A 444 -7.47 14.51 -3.90
CA ILE A 444 -6.38 13.79 -3.21
C ILE A 444 -5.35 13.28 -4.24
N LEU A 445 -5.82 12.61 -5.30
CA LEU A 445 -4.94 12.09 -6.34
C LEU A 445 -4.23 13.20 -7.11
N ILE A 446 -4.91 14.31 -7.43
CA ILE A 446 -4.29 15.47 -8.08
C ILE A 446 -3.18 16.05 -7.19
N ARG A 447 -3.41 16.19 -5.87
CA ARG A 447 -2.37 16.60 -4.93
C ARG A 447 -1.18 15.66 -4.96
N TRP A 448 -1.40 14.34 -4.93
CA TRP A 448 -0.31 13.37 -5.03
C TRP A 448 0.40 13.34 -6.38
N ASN A 449 -0.30 13.62 -7.49
CA ASN A 449 0.31 13.76 -8.80
C ASN A 449 1.41 14.83 -8.78
N THR A 450 1.16 15.98 -8.12
CA THR A 450 2.19 17.02 -7.97
C THR A 450 3.42 16.57 -7.17
N GLN A 451 3.29 15.53 -6.37
CA GLN A 451 4.38 14.96 -5.57
C GLN A 451 5.23 13.97 -6.36
N LEU A 452 4.68 13.33 -7.40
CA LEU A 452 5.43 12.40 -8.27
C LEU A 452 6.67 13.08 -8.86
N SER A 453 6.47 14.25 -9.48
CA SER A 453 7.54 15.08 -10.08
C SER A 453 8.65 15.37 -9.07
N LYS A 454 8.26 15.76 -7.85
CA LYS A 454 9.18 16.09 -6.75
C LYS A 454 9.97 14.89 -6.20
N HIS A 455 9.58 13.67 -6.56
CA HIS A 455 10.22 12.42 -6.14
C HIS A 455 10.77 11.62 -7.34
N GLY A 456 11.06 12.28 -8.46
CA GLY A 456 11.74 11.67 -9.60
C GLY A 456 10.85 10.80 -10.50
N ARG A 457 9.52 10.88 -10.35
CA ARG A 457 8.55 10.22 -11.23
C ARG A 457 7.86 11.27 -12.10
N LYS A 458 7.56 10.95 -13.37
CA LYS A 458 6.83 11.88 -14.24
C LYS A 458 5.37 12.04 -13.80
N MET A 459 4.83 13.24 -13.91
CA MET A 459 3.41 13.46 -13.65
C MET A 459 2.55 12.73 -14.70
N ILE A 460 1.39 12.22 -14.27
CA ILE A 460 0.40 11.66 -15.18
C ILE A 460 -0.49 12.81 -15.69
N PRO A 461 -0.66 12.98 -17.02
CA PRO A 461 -1.50 14.04 -17.56
C PRO A 461 -2.98 13.76 -17.27
N LEU A 462 -3.63 14.70 -16.60
CA LEU A 462 -5.05 14.65 -16.23
C LEU A 462 -5.83 15.77 -16.92
N ASN A 463 -7.09 15.52 -17.29
CA ASN A 463 -7.95 16.55 -17.86
C ASN A 463 -8.72 17.31 -16.76
N LEU A 464 -8.12 18.41 -16.30
CA LEU A 464 -8.67 19.21 -15.20
C LEU A 464 -9.81 20.16 -15.63
N SER A 465 -10.20 20.21 -16.91
CA SER A 465 -11.19 21.18 -17.40
C SER A 465 -12.58 21.02 -16.79
N GLN A 466 -12.92 19.82 -16.31
CA GLN A 466 -14.21 19.53 -15.66
C GLN A 466 -14.25 19.95 -14.19
N LEU A 467 -13.08 20.02 -13.53
CA LEU A 467 -12.93 20.46 -12.14
C LEU A 467 -12.75 21.98 -12.00
N ASP A 468 -12.70 22.67 -13.14
CA ASP A 468 -12.46 24.12 -13.27
C ASP A 468 -13.64 24.99 -12.80
N THR A 469 -14.74 24.38 -12.35
CA THR A 469 -15.89 25.09 -11.76
C THR A 469 -15.50 25.89 -10.52
N ALA A 470 -14.53 25.40 -9.72
CA ALA A 470 -14.02 26.13 -8.55
C ALA A 470 -13.18 27.36 -8.92
N GLU A 471 -12.39 27.28 -10.00
CA GLU A 471 -11.62 28.42 -10.54
C GLU A 471 -12.55 29.46 -11.18
N SER A 472 -13.57 29.00 -11.91
CA SER A 472 -14.61 29.82 -12.51
C SER A 472 -15.44 30.58 -11.46
N ARG A 473 -15.85 29.90 -10.38
CA ARG A 473 -16.52 30.49 -9.21
C ARG A 473 -15.62 31.45 -8.43
N GLY A 474 -14.33 31.17 -8.37
CA GLY A 474 -13.32 32.06 -7.79
C GLY A 474 -13.21 33.39 -8.56
N LYS A 475 -13.16 33.32 -9.89
CA LYS A 475 -13.19 34.50 -10.77
C LYS A 475 -14.48 35.32 -10.65
N GLN A 476 -15.59 34.68 -10.27
CA GLN A 476 -16.88 35.33 -9.99
C GLN A 476 -17.02 35.80 -8.52
N GLY A 477 -16.01 35.57 -7.67
CA GLY A 477 -16.03 35.97 -6.26
C GLY A 477 -17.08 35.23 -5.42
N SER A 478 -17.49 34.02 -5.80
CA SER A 478 -18.64 33.34 -5.20
C SER A 478 -18.30 32.31 -4.12
N TRP A 479 -17.03 32.15 -3.72
CA TRP A 479 -16.69 31.14 -2.71
C TRP A 479 -17.38 31.43 -1.36
N SER A 480 -17.94 30.39 -0.75
CA SER A 480 -18.57 30.44 0.57
C SER A 480 -17.76 29.75 1.65
N GLU A 481 -16.89 28.81 1.27
CA GLU A 481 -16.11 27.97 2.17
C GLU A 481 -14.61 27.96 1.82
N ILE A 482 -13.78 27.66 2.83
CA ILE A 482 -12.32 27.61 2.65
C ILE A 482 -11.87 26.40 1.81
N SER A 483 -12.65 25.33 1.81
CA SER A 483 -12.47 24.12 1.01
C SER A 483 -12.47 24.42 -0.49
N GLU A 484 -13.34 25.34 -0.96
CA GLU A 484 -13.40 25.75 -2.36
C GLU A 484 -12.14 26.51 -2.81
N ALA A 485 -11.60 27.37 -1.94
CA ALA A 485 -10.35 28.07 -2.20
C ALA A 485 -9.16 27.09 -2.26
N ARG A 486 -9.13 26.09 -1.36
CA ARG A 486 -8.14 25.00 -1.38
C ARG A 486 -8.21 24.22 -2.68
N ASP A 487 -9.38 23.73 -3.05
CA ASP A 487 -9.60 22.94 -4.27
C ASP A 487 -9.13 23.71 -5.52
N SER A 488 -9.47 25.00 -5.62
CA SER A 488 -8.99 25.87 -6.70
C SER A 488 -7.47 26.01 -6.72
N LEU A 489 -6.83 26.18 -5.56
CA LEU A 489 -5.36 26.27 -5.46
C LEU A 489 -4.67 24.95 -5.84
N VAL A 490 -5.29 23.80 -5.55
CA VAL A 490 -4.79 22.48 -5.95
C VAL A 490 -4.73 22.36 -7.48
N ILE A 491 -5.75 22.84 -8.19
CA ILE A 491 -5.75 22.85 -9.67
C ILE A 491 -4.65 23.76 -10.21
N LEU A 492 -4.52 24.97 -9.68
CA LEU A 492 -3.45 25.91 -10.06
C LEU A 492 -2.05 25.33 -9.77
N SER A 493 -1.89 24.64 -8.64
CA SER A 493 -0.63 23.98 -8.28
C SER A 493 -0.29 22.84 -9.23
N SER A 494 -1.28 22.04 -9.63
CA SER A 494 -1.10 20.98 -10.62
C SER A 494 -0.66 21.52 -11.98
N ARG A 495 -1.30 22.60 -12.45
CA ARG A 495 -0.92 23.30 -13.68
C ARG A 495 0.47 23.93 -13.59
N THR A 496 0.82 24.48 -12.44
CA THR A 496 2.15 25.04 -12.16
C THR A 496 3.23 23.97 -12.27
N MET A 497 3.04 22.84 -11.59
CA MET A 497 4.01 21.74 -11.64
C MET A 497 4.14 21.13 -13.04
N SER A 498 3.02 20.96 -13.74
CA SER A 498 3.04 20.51 -15.15
C SER A 498 3.78 21.48 -16.06
N PHE A 499 3.64 22.79 -15.84
CA PHE A 499 4.38 23.80 -16.59
C PHE A 499 5.88 23.76 -16.28
N VAL A 500 6.27 23.69 -15.01
CA VAL A 500 7.68 23.57 -14.59
C VAL A 500 8.32 22.30 -15.19
N GLU A 501 7.62 21.17 -15.17
CA GLU A 501 8.11 19.92 -15.77
C GLU A 501 8.24 20.02 -17.30
N ALA A 502 7.30 20.72 -17.97
CA ALA A 502 7.34 20.93 -19.43
C ALA A 502 8.45 21.91 -19.88
N VAL A 503 8.82 22.88 -19.03
CA VAL A 503 10.00 23.72 -19.28
C VAL A 503 11.28 22.90 -19.11
N GLY A 504 11.31 21.99 -18.12
CA GLY A 504 12.45 21.16 -17.83
C GLY A 504 13.60 21.94 -17.16
N SER A 505 14.73 21.25 -16.97
CA SER A 505 15.92 21.84 -16.32
C SER A 505 16.77 22.70 -17.26
N ASP A 506 16.55 22.63 -18.58
CA ASP A 506 17.38 23.32 -19.56
C ASP A 506 16.91 24.77 -19.79
N ARG A 507 17.38 25.67 -18.92
CA ARG A 507 17.05 27.11 -18.92
C ARG A 507 17.81 27.94 -19.96
N LYS A 508 18.33 27.31 -21.03
CA LYS A 508 19.16 27.95 -22.07
C LYS A 508 18.43 29.04 -22.86
N THR A 509 17.10 28.97 -22.96
CA THR A 509 16.29 29.94 -23.71
C THR A 509 15.33 30.67 -22.76
N GLY A 510 14.96 31.91 -23.08
CA GLY A 510 13.93 32.65 -22.31
C GLY A 510 12.50 32.11 -22.50
N GLY A 511 12.37 30.83 -22.82
CA GLY A 511 11.14 30.15 -23.20
C GLY A 511 10.68 30.44 -24.63
N SER A 512 9.93 29.51 -25.21
CA SER A 512 9.16 29.71 -26.43
C SER A 512 7.98 30.67 -26.19
N PRO A 513 7.41 31.30 -27.25
CA PRO A 513 6.26 32.20 -27.08
C PRO A 513 5.07 31.56 -26.35
N TRP A 514 4.83 30.26 -26.56
CA TRP A 514 3.81 29.51 -25.83
C TRP A 514 4.15 29.38 -24.33
N GLN A 515 5.41 29.11 -23.99
CA GLN A 515 5.85 29.02 -22.59
C GLN A 515 5.69 30.36 -21.87
N VAL A 516 6.07 31.47 -22.50
CA VAL A 516 5.91 32.83 -21.94
C VAL A 516 4.44 33.16 -21.73
N SER A 517 3.59 32.92 -22.73
CA SER A 517 2.14 33.12 -22.62
C SER A 517 1.54 32.26 -21.50
N ARG A 518 1.99 31.01 -21.37
CA ARG A 518 1.54 30.09 -20.32
C ARG A 518 1.98 30.54 -18.92
N GLN A 519 3.22 31.00 -18.75
CA GLN A 519 3.73 31.57 -17.50
C GLN A 519 2.88 32.77 -17.07
N GLN A 520 2.61 33.70 -18.00
CA GLN A 520 1.80 34.89 -17.72
C GLN A 520 0.36 34.53 -17.31
N ALA A 521 -0.27 33.56 -17.99
CA ALA A 521 -1.61 33.09 -17.66
C ALA A 521 -1.66 32.47 -16.24
N LEU A 522 -0.63 31.72 -15.85
CA LEU A 522 -0.53 31.14 -14.49
C LEU A 522 -0.35 32.22 -13.43
N LEU A 523 0.52 33.20 -13.66
CA LEU A 523 0.71 34.33 -12.75
C LEU A 523 -0.58 35.15 -12.56
N GLN A 524 -1.31 35.42 -13.65
CA GLN A 524 -2.62 36.06 -13.60
C GLN A 524 -3.64 35.21 -12.81
N GLY A 525 -3.65 33.90 -13.02
CA GLY A 525 -4.50 32.96 -12.27
C GLY A 525 -4.22 32.99 -10.77
N LEU A 526 -2.94 32.97 -10.37
CA LEU A 526 -2.52 33.08 -8.97
C LEU A 526 -2.87 34.43 -8.36
N ALA A 527 -2.73 35.54 -9.10
CA ALA A 527 -3.12 36.86 -8.63
C ALA A 527 -4.64 36.97 -8.44
N ALA A 528 -5.43 36.47 -9.39
CA ALA A 528 -6.88 36.42 -9.30
C ALA A 528 -7.34 35.55 -8.11
N TRP A 529 -6.69 34.39 -7.91
CA TRP A 529 -6.95 33.52 -6.77
C TRP A 529 -6.71 34.25 -5.44
N LEU A 530 -5.59 34.98 -5.31
CA LEU A 530 -5.26 35.71 -4.08
C LEU A 530 -6.30 36.79 -3.78
N SER A 531 -6.72 37.54 -4.80
CA SER A 531 -7.77 38.56 -4.64
C SER A 531 -9.10 37.95 -4.19
N ALA A 532 -9.51 36.83 -4.80
CA ALA A 532 -10.72 36.10 -4.41
C ALA A 532 -10.62 35.53 -2.99
N PHE A 533 -9.45 35.01 -2.61
CA PHE A 533 -9.17 34.49 -1.27
C PHE A 533 -9.23 35.59 -0.20
N GLU A 534 -8.62 36.75 -0.45
CA GLU A 534 -8.70 37.89 0.47
C GLU A 534 -10.13 38.41 0.62
N SER A 535 -10.90 38.44 -0.47
CA SER A 535 -12.33 38.79 -0.44
C SER A 535 -13.14 37.79 0.39
N LEU A 536 -12.89 36.49 0.25
CA LEU A 536 -13.48 35.44 1.09
C LEU A 536 -13.15 35.67 2.57
N MET A 537 -11.88 35.92 2.91
CA MET A 537 -11.45 36.17 4.28
C MET A 537 -12.11 37.42 4.88
N LYS A 538 -12.25 38.50 4.10
CA LYS A 538 -12.93 39.74 4.52
C LYS A 538 -14.43 39.53 4.74
N ARG A 539 -15.14 38.88 3.81
CA ARG A 539 -16.59 38.67 3.86
C ARG A 539 -17.00 37.66 4.93
N CYS A 540 -16.32 36.52 4.96
CA CYS A 540 -16.70 35.39 5.81
C CYS A 540 -15.93 35.36 7.14
N GLY A 541 -15.12 36.39 7.46
CA GLY A 541 -14.27 36.41 8.66
C GLY A 541 -14.97 36.13 10.00
N ARG A 542 -16.29 36.37 10.13
CA ARG A 542 -17.08 35.96 11.31
C ARG A 542 -17.58 34.50 11.25
N ARG A 543 -17.92 33.98 10.06
CA ARG A 543 -18.38 32.60 9.83
C ARG A 543 -17.22 31.59 9.84
N LEU A 544 -16.07 32.00 9.29
CA LEU A 544 -14.80 31.27 9.28
C LEU A 544 -14.14 31.18 10.67
N LYS A 545 -14.66 31.87 11.71
CA LYS A 545 -14.24 31.61 13.09
C LYS A 545 -14.53 30.18 13.56
N LYS A 546 -15.43 29.47 12.88
CA LYS A 546 -15.72 28.05 13.13
C LYS A 546 -14.76 27.10 12.38
N THR A 547 -14.07 27.56 11.35
CA THR A 547 -13.08 26.76 10.62
C THR A 547 -11.71 26.86 11.27
N ASP A 548 -10.86 25.84 11.09
CA ASP A 548 -9.53 25.83 11.66
C ASP A 548 -8.68 27.00 11.09
N PRO A 549 -8.18 27.92 11.95
CA PRO A 549 -7.44 29.12 11.50
C PRO A 549 -6.12 28.78 10.79
N ARG A 550 -5.63 27.54 10.92
CA ARG A 550 -4.40 27.06 10.29
C ARG A 550 -4.56 26.83 8.79
N GLY A 551 -5.74 26.43 8.33
CA GLY A 551 -6.02 26.17 6.91
C GLY A 551 -5.75 27.38 6.01
N PRO A 552 -6.31 28.57 6.31
CA PRO A 552 -6.04 29.79 5.56
C PRO A 552 -4.55 30.17 5.46
N VAL A 553 -3.79 30.03 6.56
CA VAL A 553 -2.36 30.36 6.60
C VAL A 553 -1.58 29.38 5.72
N LEU A 554 -1.90 28.08 5.78
CA LEU A 554 -1.31 27.07 4.91
C LEU A 554 -1.55 27.36 3.42
N LEU A 555 -2.76 27.83 3.05
CA LEU A 555 -3.05 28.20 1.66
C LEU A 555 -2.21 29.39 1.18
N ARG A 556 -1.91 30.37 2.04
CA ARG A 556 -1.02 31.49 1.69
C ARG A 556 0.41 31.01 1.42
N ILE A 557 0.91 30.08 2.23
CA ILE A 557 2.25 29.48 2.04
C ILE A 557 2.32 28.78 0.68
N HIS A 558 1.32 27.95 0.36
CA HIS A 558 1.25 27.23 -0.91
C HIS A 558 1.09 28.15 -2.11
N HIS A 559 0.27 29.20 -1.98
CA HIS A 559 0.11 30.21 -3.02
C HIS A 559 1.44 30.90 -3.33
N ARG A 560 2.13 31.42 -2.31
CA ARG A 560 3.43 32.09 -2.49
C ARG A 560 4.48 31.17 -3.08
N THR A 561 4.53 29.91 -2.62
CA THR A 561 5.45 28.90 -3.17
C THR A 561 5.19 28.67 -4.67
N ASN A 562 3.93 28.55 -5.08
CA ASN A 562 3.58 28.41 -6.50
C ASN A 562 3.89 29.68 -7.31
N GLN A 563 3.66 30.86 -6.73
CA GLN A 563 4.01 32.13 -7.38
C GLN A 563 5.51 32.21 -7.67
N ILE A 564 6.37 31.86 -6.70
CA ILE A 564 7.82 31.79 -6.90
C ILE A 564 8.16 30.78 -8.00
N LEU A 565 7.62 29.56 -7.94
CA LEU A 565 7.87 28.50 -8.94
C LEU A 565 7.53 28.95 -10.37
N VAL A 566 6.38 29.59 -10.57
CA VAL A 566 5.99 30.10 -11.90
C VAL A 566 6.89 31.26 -12.32
N THR A 567 7.21 32.19 -11.41
CA THR A 567 8.00 33.39 -11.71
C THR A 567 9.39 33.04 -12.24
N VAL A 568 10.05 32.06 -11.62
CA VAL A 568 11.43 31.66 -11.96
C VAL A 568 11.53 30.63 -13.08
N ALA A 569 10.40 30.05 -13.52
CA ALA A 569 10.40 28.91 -14.43
C ALA A 569 11.18 29.14 -15.73
N LEU A 570 11.10 30.35 -16.31
CA LEU A 570 11.77 30.72 -17.57
C LEU A 570 13.05 31.55 -17.38
N SER A 571 13.48 31.74 -16.13
CA SER A 571 14.70 32.50 -15.83
C SER A 571 15.94 31.73 -16.28
N ARG A 572 16.94 32.43 -16.82
CA ARG A 572 18.16 31.83 -17.36
C ARG A 572 19.21 31.51 -16.29
N ASP A 573 19.10 32.15 -15.14
CA ASP A 573 20.03 32.01 -14.02
C ASP A 573 19.28 31.94 -12.69
N GLU A 574 20.01 31.56 -11.64
CA GLU A 574 19.50 31.49 -10.27
C GLU A 574 19.60 32.83 -9.54
N LEU A 575 20.11 33.89 -10.18
CA LEU A 575 20.18 35.24 -9.59
C LEU A 575 18.79 35.88 -9.46
N ILE A 576 17.83 35.43 -10.27
CA ILE A 576 16.43 35.87 -10.19
C ILE A 576 15.84 35.75 -8.77
N TYR A 577 16.32 34.79 -7.97
CA TYR A 577 15.83 34.59 -6.61
C TYR A 577 16.12 35.76 -5.68
N ASP A 578 17.12 36.61 -5.98
CA ASP A 578 17.42 37.82 -5.19
C ASP A 578 16.28 38.84 -5.23
N GLN A 579 15.49 38.83 -6.31
CA GLN A 579 14.32 39.71 -6.45
C GLN A 579 13.10 39.21 -5.66
N LEU A 580 13.17 38.00 -5.09
CA LEU A 580 12.06 37.30 -4.44
C LEU A 580 12.26 37.19 -2.92
N ASP A 581 13.18 37.96 -2.36
CA ASP A 581 13.51 37.98 -0.93
C ASP A 581 12.28 38.27 -0.06
N ASP A 582 11.40 39.17 -0.50
CA ASP A 582 10.16 39.50 0.21
C ASP A 582 9.12 38.36 0.15
N ASP A 583 9.04 37.63 -0.97
CA ASP A 583 8.19 36.44 -1.07
C ASP A 583 8.69 35.33 -0.14
N PHE A 584 10.00 35.13 -0.03
CA PHE A 584 10.58 34.18 0.92
C PHE A 584 10.35 34.59 2.37
N ARG A 585 10.54 35.88 2.72
CA ARG A 585 10.21 36.40 4.06
C ARG A 585 8.74 36.18 4.41
N ALA A 586 7.84 36.42 3.46
CA ALA A 586 6.41 36.17 3.66
C ALA A 586 6.10 34.70 3.93
N ILE A 587 6.71 33.76 3.19
CA ILE A 587 6.58 32.32 3.46
C ILE A 587 7.01 32.00 4.90
N LEU A 588 8.19 32.48 5.33
CA LEU A 588 8.70 32.19 6.68
C LEU A 588 7.82 32.80 7.78
N ALA A 589 7.30 34.01 7.58
CA ALA A 589 6.40 34.65 8.52
C ALA A 589 5.08 33.86 8.68
N TYR A 590 4.49 33.39 7.57
CA TYR A 590 3.29 32.54 7.64
C TYR A 590 3.57 31.18 8.30
N VAL A 591 4.76 30.61 8.08
CA VAL A 591 5.16 29.36 8.76
C VAL A 591 5.29 29.57 10.26
N GLU A 592 5.86 30.69 10.71
CA GLU A 592 5.94 31.03 12.13
C GLU A 592 4.55 31.16 12.76
N GLU A 593 3.65 31.93 12.13
CA GLU A 593 2.25 32.06 12.54
C GLU A 593 1.56 30.68 12.65
N LEU A 594 1.74 29.83 11.64
CA LEU A 594 1.15 28.49 11.63
C LEU A 594 1.74 27.58 12.73
N THR A 595 3.03 27.70 13.01
CA THR A 595 3.72 26.92 14.06
C THR A 595 3.21 27.32 15.44
N GLU A 596 2.99 28.61 15.68
CA GLU A 596 2.37 29.11 16.92
C GLU A 596 0.93 28.61 17.07
N LEU A 597 0.12 28.71 16.01
CA LEU A 597 -1.24 28.18 16.00
C LEU A 597 -1.28 26.67 16.26
N ASN A 598 -0.33 25.91 15.70
CA ASN A 598 -0.21 24.48 15.96
C ASN A 598 0.08 24.18 17.43
N ALA A 599 1.03 24.90 18.04
CA ALA A 599 1.35 24.74 19.46
C ALA A 599 0.14 25.04 20.37
N LEU A 600 -0.71 25.99 19.97
CA LEU A 600 -1.92 26.36 20.73
C LEU A 600 -3.08 25.36 20.55
N LEU A 601 -3.25 24.81 19.35
CA LEU A 601 -4.46 24.07 18.96
C LEU A 601 -4.28 22.54 18.90
N ASP A 602 -3.08 22.01 18.67
CA ASP A 602 -2.81 20.56 18.57
C ASP A 602 -2.31 19.97 19.90
N LYS A 603 -3.16 20.01 20.93
CA LYS A 603 -2.79 19.58 22.29
C LYS A 603 -2.38 18.11 22.40
N ASP A 604 -2.84 17.27 21.49
CA ASP A 604 -2.55 15.83 21.47
C ASP A 604 -1.39 15.45 20.54
N ALA A 605 -0.72 16.45 19.96
CA ALA A 605 0.44 16.28 19.09
C ALA A 605 0.17 15.34 17.89
N VAL A 606 -1.10 15.21 17.46
CA VAL A 606 -1.50 14.26 16.41
C VAL A 606 -0.94 14.69 15.07
N LEU A 607 -1.14 15.97 14.74
CA LEU A 607 -0.67 16.55 13.49
C LEU A 607 0.82 16.84 13.51
N SER A 608 1.44 16.90 14.69
CA SER A 608 2.90 16.99 14.85
C SER A 608 3.65 15.69 14.49
N VAL A 609 2.97 14.54 14.53
CA VAL A 609 3.57 13.25 14.18
C VAL A 609 3.37 12.98 12.69
N PHE A 610 2.15 13.12 12.20
CA PHE A 610 1.81 12.79 10.83
C PHE A 610 0.67 13.66 10.29
N SER A 611 0.84 14.12 9.06
CA SER A 611 -0.24 14.63 8.22
C SER A 611 -0.13 13.99 6.83
N LEU A 612 -1.23 13.60 6.19
CA LEU A 612 -1.21 13.14 4.80
C LEU A 612 -1.23 14.31 3.80
N GLU A 613 -1.81 15.43 4.23
CA GLU A 613 -1.90 16.64 3.42
C GLU A 613 -0.52 17.23 3.14
N THR A 614 -0.41 17.95 2.02
CA THR A 614 0.82 18.70 1.71
C THR A 614 0.94 19.86 2.70
N GLY A 615 1.90 19.76 3.62
CA GLY A 615 2.13 20.73 4.69
C GLY A 615 3.28 21.70 4.37
N LEU A 616 4.14 21.94 5.35
CA LEU A 616 5.18 22.97 5.31
C LEU A 616 6.50 22.51 4.71
N ILE A 617 6.82 21.21 4.80
CA ILE A 617 8.17 20.69 4.54
C ILE A 617 8.60 20.96 3.10
N ALA A 618 7.71 20.77 2.12
CA ALA A 618 8.03 21.00 0.72
C ALA A 618 8.35 22.48 0.44
N SER A 619 7.56 23.40 1.01
CA SER A 619 7.70 24.84 0.80
C SER A 619 8.94 25.38 1.50
N LEU A 620 9.20 24.96 2.74
CA LEU A 620 10.40 25.33 3.48
C LEU A 620 11.67 24.72 2.88
N GLY A 621 11.63 23.46 2.45
CA GLY A 621 12.75 22.81 1.77
C GLY A 621 13.09 23.53 0.46
N TYR A 622 12.08 23.97 -0.29
CA TYR A 622 12.27 24.80 -1.47
C TYR A 622 12.86 26.19 -1.12
N THR A 623 12.32 26.87 -0.11
CA THR A 623 12.86 28.16 0.39
C THR A 623 14.32 28.03 0.82
N ALA A 624 14.65 27.04 1.64
CA ALA A 624 16.02 26.80 2.11
C ALA A 624 16.99 26.50 0.97
N SER A 625 16.56 25.72 -0.01
CA SER A 625 17.41 25.32 -1.13
C SER A 625 17.57 26.44 -2.16
N LYS A 626 16.51 27.21 -2.45
CA LYS A 626 16.48 28.17 -3.57
C LYS A 626 16.66 29.63 -3.19
N CYS A 627 16.32 30.06 -1.98
CA CYS A 627 16.68 31.40 -1.54
C CYS A 627 18.21 31.56 -1.55
N ARG A 628 18.72 32.72 -1.97
CA ARG A 628 20.16 33.04 -1.94
C ARG A 628 20.58 33.84 -0.71
N ASN A 629 19.61 34.35 0.06
CA ASN A 629 19.88 35.07 1.30
C ASN A 629 20.27 34.08 2.44
N PRO A 630 21.53 34.10 2.90
CA PRO A 630 22.06 33.08 3.81
C PRO A 630 21.36 33.03 5.18
N VAL A 631 20.81 34.15 5.65
CA VAL A 631 20.04 34.24 6.90
C VAL A 631 18.67 33.58 6.73
N LEU A 632 17.96 33.89 5.63
CA LEU A 632 16.64 33.31 5.37
C LEU A 632 16.72 31.79 5.15
N ARG A 633 17.79 31.29 4.53
CA ARG A 633 18.03 29.85 4.34
C ARG A 633 18.14 29.11 5.67
N ARG A 634 18.96 29.62 6.60
CA ARG A 634 19.13 29.04 7.95
C ARG A 634 17.84 29.14 8.77
N LYS A 635 17.10 30.26 8.66
CA LYS A 635 15.78 30.40 9.27
C LYS A 635 14.79 29.36 8.73
N ALA A 636 14.77 29.11 7.42
CA ALA A 636 13.94 28.07 6.81
C ALA A 636 14.30 26.66 7.32
N ILE A 637 15.59 26.34 7.45
CA ILE A 637 16.05 25.05 8.01
C ILE A 637 15.68 24.91 9.48
N SER A 638 15.82 25.97 10.29
CA SER A 638 15.36 25.95 11.68
C SER A 638 13.85 25.68 11.79
N LEU A 639 13.05 26.31 10.94
CA LEU A 639 11.61 26.08 10.89
C LEU A 639 11.25 24.68 10.35
N LEU A 640 12.07 24.09 9.47
CA LEU A 640 11.90 22.68 9.06
C LEU A 640 11.93 21.77 10.27
N TYR A 641 12.89 21.92 11.17
CA TYR A 641 12.98 21.09 12.39
C TYR A 641 11.80 21.25 13.36
N ARG A 642 10.96 22.28 13.17
CA ARG A 642 9.72 22.52 13.93
C ARG A 642 8.46 22.00 13.23
N CYS A 643 8.59 21.46 12.03
CA CYS A 643 7.48 20.85 11.27
C CYS A 643 7.09 19.48 11.83
N PRO A 644 5.92 18.95 11.45
CA PRO A 644 5.57 17.57 11.71
C PRO A 644 6.65 16.59 11.26
N GLN A 645 6.84 15.50 12.01
CA GLN A 645 7.85 14.47 11.68
C GLN A 645 7.68 13.93 10.24
N LYS A 646 6.43 13.72 9.82
CA LYS A 646 6.07 13.36 8.44
C LYS A 646 4.87 14.13 7.91
N GLU A 647 4.98 14.59 6.67
CA GLU A 647 3.88 15.19 5.89
C GLU A 647 3.77 14.48 4.53
N GLY A 648 2.82 13.56 4.37
CA GLY A 648 2.72 12.73 3.19
C GLY A 648 4.05 12.05 2.87
N LEU A 649 4.58 12.29 1.67
CA LEU A 649 5.86 11.73 1.22
C LEU A 649 7.09 12.47 1.79
N TRP A 650 6.90 13.52 2.58
CA TRP A 650 7.96 14.39 3.10
C TRP A 650 8.32 14.01 4.54
N SER A 651 9.61 13.92 4.82
CA SER A 651 10.15 13.73 6.17
C SER A 651 10.89 14.99 6.60
N MET A 652 10.53 15.53 7.77
CA MET A 652 11.12 16.77 8.28
C MET A 652 12.66 16.67 8.32
N GLN A 653 13.18 15.61 8.93
CA GLN A 653 14.61 15.48 9.18
C GLN A 653 15.40 15.24 7.90
N GLN A 654 14.90 14.38 7.02
CA GLN A 654 15.56 14.12 5.74
C GLN A 654 15.67 15.41 4.92
N TYR A 655 14.59 16.19 4.82
CA TYR A 655 14.60 17.42 4.04
C TYR A 655 15.37 18.57 4.71
N ALA A 656 15.44 18.62 6.04
CA ALA A 656 16.30 19.55 6.75
C ALA A 656 17.80 19.26 6.47
N ILE A 657 18.19 17.98 6.53
CA ILE A 657 19.56 17.53 6.20
C ILE A 657 19.90 17.84 4.74
N LEU A 658 19.02 17.47 3.80
CA LEU A 658 19.26 17.72 2.38
C LEU A 658 19.36 19.21 2.07
N ALA A 659 18.49 20.04 2.66
CA ALA A 659 18.58 21.49 2.53
C ALA A 659 19.92 22.01 3.09
N ARG A 660 20.33 21.58 4.30
CA ARG A 660 21.61 21.96 4.91
C ARG A 660 22.80 21.58 4.02
N ILE A 661 22.81 20.37 3.46
CA ILE A 661 23.84 19.91 2.52
C ILE A 661 23.91 20.84 1.31
N ILE A 662 22.78 21.20 0.71
CA ILE A 662 22.74 22.11 -0.45
C ILE A 662 23.31 23.47 -0.06
N VAL A 663 22.91 24.04 1.08
CA VAL A 663 23.43 25.33 1.57
C VAL A 663 24.95 25.27 1.75
N GLN A 664 25.46 24.25 2.45
CA GLN A 664 26.89 24.10 2.72
C GLN A 664 27.72 23.93 1.46
N ILE A 665 27.21 23.20 0.45
CA ILE A 665 27.90 23.03 -0.83
C ILE A 665 27.97 24.34 -1.59
N GLU A 666 26.87 25.08 -1.68
CA GLU A 666 26.84 26.34 -2.43
C GLU A 666 27.66 27.45 -1.74
N GLU A 667 27.66 27.49 -0.41
CA GLU A 667 28.36 28.51 0.38
C GLU A 667 29.84 28.15 0.65
N ALA A 668 30.34 27.00 0.20
CA ALA A 668 31.67 26.48 0.56
C ALA A 668 32.82 27.47 0.29
N GLU A 669 32.83 28.12 -0.87
CA GLU A 669 33.88 29.07 -1.24
C GLU A 669 33.79 30.40 -0.48
N VAL A 670 32.60 30.76 -0.01
CA VAL A 670 32.32 32.02 0.71
C VAL A 670 32.18 31.81 2.22
N ALA A 671 32.39 30.61 2.73
CA ALA A 671 32.22 30.27 4.14
C ALA A 671 33.10 31.10 5.09
N HIS A 672 34.23 31.63 4.59
CA HIS A 672 35.15 32.50 5.32
C HIS A 672 34.60 33.91 5.56
N LEU A 673 33.56 34.33 4.85
CA LEU A 673 32.95 35.65 4.98
C LEU A 673 31.93 35.70 6.15
N PRO A 674 31.60 36.90 6.66
CA PRO A 674 30.46 37.10 7.56
C PRO A 674 29.17 36.55 6.95
N LEU A 675 28.26 36.04 7.79
CA LEU A 675 27.08 35.31 7.35
C LEU A 675 26.28 36.06 6.28
N GLU A 676 26.02 37.34 6.48
CA GLU A 676 25.23 38.20 5.58
C GLU A 676 25.83 38.34 4.18
N GLN A 677 27.14 38.08 4.04
CA GLN A 677 27.90 38.19 2.79
C GLN A 677 28.09 36.84 2.09
N ARG A 678 27.64 35.73 2.68
CA ARG A 678 27.77 34.37 2.10
C ARG A 678 26.75 34.10 0.99
N ILE A 679 26.64 35.01 0.02
CA ILE A 679 25.72 34.90 -1.12
C ILE A 679 26.45 34.15 -2.25
N PRO A 680 26.03 32.91 -2.61
CA PRO A 680 26.74 32.11 -3.61
C PRO A 680 26.55 32.66 -5.04
N GLU A 681 27.62 32.76 -5.82
CA GLU A 681 27.58 33.12 -7.25
C GLU A 681 26.80 32.08 -8.08
N ASP A 682 26.26 32.48 -9.24
CA ASP A 682 25.43 31.61 -10.12
C ASP A 682 26.10 30.27 -10.47
N ARG A 683 27.43 30.26 -10.67
CA ARG A 683 28.19 29.04 -10.99
C ARG A 683 28.22 28.00 -9.87
N HIS A 684 28.08 28.43 -8.61
CA HIS A 684 28.07 27.53 -7.45
C HIS A 684 26.65 27.05 -7.11
N ARG A 685 25.62 27.61 -7.76
CA ARG A 685 24.21 27.30 -7.48
C ARG A 685 23.83 25.94 -8.02
N VAL A 686 23.05 25.23 -7.21
CA VAL A 686 22.39 23.98 -7.59
C VAL A 686 21.09 24.32 -8.31
N TYR A 687 21.05 24.07 -9.61
CA TYR A 687 19.89 24.37 -10.46
C TYR A 687 18.77 23.34 -10.28
N THR A 688 19.12 22.05 -10.27
CA THR A 688 18.15 20.97 -10.08
C THR A 688 18.72 19.94 -9.11
N THR A 689 17.86 19.47 -8.21
CA THR A 689 18.16 18.41 -7.25
C THR A 689 17.31 17.19 -7.55
N HIS A 690 17.94 16.04 -7.81
CA HIS A 690 17.24 14.76 -7.93
C HIS A 690 17.61 13.86 -6.76
N ILE A 691 16.61 13.42 -6.02
CA ILE A 691 16.78 12.48 -4.92
C ILE A 691 16.41 11.09 -5.45
N GLN A 692 17.39 10.20 -5.54
CA GLN A 692 17.24 8.83 -6.04
C GLN A 692 17.40 7.82 -4.90
N ASP A 693 16.80 6.65 -5.06
CA ASP A 693 16.92 5.50 -4.15
C ASP A 693 16.64 5.82 -2.66
N ARG A 694 15.82 6.85 -2.40
CA ARG A 694 15.55 7.33 -1.04
C ARG A 694 14.79 6.29 -0.23
N ASN A 695 15.36 5.94 0.91
CA ASN A 695 14.73 5.16 1.96
C ASN A 695 14.81 5.94 3.30
N CYS A 696 14.55 5.28 4.43
CA CYS A 696 14.61 5.95 5.74
C CYS A 696 16.04 6.25 6.22
N TRP A 697 17.05 5.56 5.70
CA TRP A 697 18.45 5.58 6.13
C TRP A 697 19.34 6.41 5.22
N SER A 698 19.09 6.34 3.91
CA SER A 698 19.96 6.93 2.92
C SER A 698 19.23 7.38 1.67
N CYS A 699 19.90 8.20 0.88
CA CYS A 699 19.53 8.51 -0.49
C CYS A 699 20.76 8.87 -1.34
N ARG A 700 20.57 8.85 -2.67
CA ARG A 700 21.53 9.37 -3.63
C ARG A 700 21.07 10.76 -4.05
N LEU A 701 21.85 11.77 -3.70
CA LEU A 701 21.55 13.17 -4.02
C LEU A 701 22.33 13.59 -5.27
N ALA A 702 21.65 13.71 -6.39
CA ALA A 702 22.22 14.22 -7.64
C ALA A 702 21.96 15.74 -7.75
N LEU A 703 23.05 16.51 -7.85
CA LEU A 703 23.08 17.97 -7.90
C LEU A 703 23.50 18.40 -9.30
N MET A 704 22.64 19.15 -9.98
CA MET A 704 22.87 19.65 -11.33
C MET A 704 23.34 21.11 -11.28
N TYR A 705 24.46 21.39 -11.93
CA TYR A 705 25.08 22.71 -12.04
C TYR A 705 25.13 23.17 -13.49
N LYS A 706 25.02 24.48 -13.69
CA LYS A 706 25.16 25.10 -15.00
C LYS A 706 26.58 24.90 -15.55
N PRO A 707 26.75 24.70 -16.87
CA PRO A 707 28.08 24.57 -17.47
C PRO A 707 28.90 25.85 -17.32
N GLU A 708 30.23 25.73 -17.15
CA GLU A 708 31.14 26.89 -16.99
C GLU A 708 31.16 27.81 -18.23
N THR A 709 31.05 27.21 -19.42
CA THR A 709 30.81 27.93 -20.69
C THR A 709 29.36 27.74 -21.07
N GLY A 710 28.58 28.80 -21.30
CA GLY A 710 27.10 28.75 -21.48
C GLY A 710 26.55 27.76 -22.52
N ASP A 711 27.39 27.25 -23.42
CA ASP A 711 27.05 26.25 -24.44
C ASP A 711 27.45 24.80 -24.08
N GLY A 712 28.02 24.56 -22.90
CA GLY A 712 28.51 23.25 -22.44
C GLY A 712 27.43 22.28 -21.95
N GLU A 713 27.87 21.07 -21.56
CA GLU A 713 27.01 20.07 -20.92
C GLU A 713 26.80 20.36 -19.44
N TRP A 714 25.57 20.14 -18.94
CA TRP A 714 25.25 20.31 -17.53
C TRP A 714 26.09 19.37 -16.66
N HIS A 715 26.73 19.90 -15.61
CA HIS A 715 27.53 19.09 -14.70
C HIS A 715 26.63 18.45 -13.64
N CYS A 716 26.75 17.13 -13.46
CA CYS A 716 26.07 16.39 -12.41
C CYS A 716 27.08 15.92 -11.36
N ARG A 717 26.87 16.26 -10.09
CA ARG A 717 27.59 15.66 -8.95
C ARG A 717 26.63 14.80 -8.15
N VAL A 718 27.01 13.56 -7.87
CA VAL A 718 26.21 12.65 -7.04
C VAL A 718 26.89 12.50 -5.69
N ARG A 719 26.13 12.71 -4.61
CA ARG A 719 26.55 12.46 -3.22
C ARG A 719 25.68 11.37 -2.62
N GLU A 720 26.32 10.33 -2.12
CA GLU A 720 25.66 9.36 -1.25
C GLU A 720 25.44 10.01 0.12
N VAL A 721 24.19 10.03 0.59
CA VAL A 721 23.81 10.65 1.86
C VAL A 721 23.31 9.56 2.79
N ASP A 722 24.02 9.35 3.89
CA ASP A 722 23.55 8.57 5.03
C ASP A 722 23.01 9.53 6.09
N PHE A 723 21.70 9.50 6.31
CA PHE A 723 21.07 10.45 7.22
C PHE A 723 21.57 10.30 8.66
N GLY A 724 21.93 9.09 9.10
CA GLY A 724 22.47 8.85 10.44
C GLY A 724 23.83 9.50 10.64
N VAL A 725 24.71 9.42 9.64
CA VAL A 725 26.03 10.07 9.64
C VAL A 725 25.88 11.60 9.60
N GLU A 726 25.00 12.12 8.75
CA GLU A 726 24.81 13.58 8.62
C GLU A 726 24.26 14.23 9.90
N ILE A 727 23.44 13.51 10.68
CA ILE A 727 22.96 13.97 11.99
C ILE A 727 24.14 14.11 12.95
N GLN A 728 25.04 13.13 12.99
CA GLN A 728 26.21 13.17 13.88
C GLN A 728 27.23 14.23 13.45
N ALA A 729 27.29 14.53 12.15
CA ALA A 729 28.16 15.54 11.56
C ALA A 729 27.52 16.94 11.50
N GLU A 730 26.38 17.17 12.17
CA GLU A 730 25.73 18.47 12.18
C GLU A 730 26.60 19.49 12.91
N ASP A 731 26.99 20.56 12.19
CA ASP A 731 27.74 21.66 12.77
C ASP A 731 26.85 22.45 13.74
N PRO A 732 27.13 22.44 15.05
CA PRO A 732 26.31 23.13 16.04
C PRO A 732 26.29 24.65 15.81
N ASN A 733 27.28 25.21 15.12
CA ASN A 733 27.34 26.63 14.83
C ASN A 733 26.48 27.03 13.62
N PHE A 734 26.05 26.09 12.77
CA PHE A 734 25.35 26.39 11.52
C PHE A 734 24.10 27.26 11.73
N LEU A 735 23.30 26.95 12.75
CA LEU A 735 22.13 27.76 13.13
C LEU A 735 22.50 28.92 14.06
N ALA A 736 23.49 28.73 14.94
CA ALA A 736 23.91 29.74 15.91
C ALA A 736 24.47 31.00 15.23
N GLU A 737 25.16 30.86 14.10
CA GLU A 737 25.64 31.98 13.28
C GLU A 737 24.51 32.90 12.80
N ALA A 738 23.28 32.38 12.65
CA ALA A 738 22.11 33.17 12.30
C ALA A 738 21.36 33.74 13.52
N GLY A 739 21.93 33.62 14.73
CA GLY A 739 21.29 34.02 15.98
C GLY A 739 20.13 33.11 16.40
N ILE A 740 20.06 31.90 15.83
CA ILE A 740 18.97 30.95 16.08
C ILE A 740 19.43 29.94 17.13
N SER A 741 18.75 29.91 18.28
CA SER A 741 19.00 28.89 19.30
C SER A 741 18.70 27.50 18.74
N SER A 742 19.65 26.57 18.88
CA SER A 742 19.47 25.16 18.58
C SER A 742 18.55 24.53 19.63
N GLY A 743 17.25 24.82 19.57
CA GLY A 743 16.22 24.11 20.35
C GLY A 743 15.94 22.71 19.80
N ILE A 744 16.96 22.05 19.24
CA ILE A 744 16.91 20.69 18.67
C ILE A 744 17.03 19.68 19.80
#